data_AF-A0A9E1VES8-F1
#
_entry.id   AF-A0A9E1VES8-F1
#
_cell.length_a   1.000
_cell.length_b   1.000
_cell.length_c   1.000
_cell.angle_alpha   90.00
_cell.angle_beta   90.00
_cell.angle_gamma   90.00
#
_symmetry.space_group_name_H-M   'P 1'
#
loop_
_entity.id
_entity.type
_entity.pdbx_description
1 polymer ?
#
loop_
_entity_poly.entity_id
_entity_poly.type
_entity_poly.pdbx_seq_one_letter_code
_entity_poly.pdbx_strand_id
1 'polypeptide(L)'
;MTALNQVAEHLKEKVRKVNPKNPKANSGAVLLRLHKTWEEDIDKFVNISFSIIQFQFSRTSSDSPAGVAKLTATSMLIGQAISTRIQREPLPWNMQVRLGDLFIEAYKVNDLIELYYPKVRDSSYIISATSKWAILGDIPETRERINLVGTSFSRPAPLRKPTQSVYDRTISVVKNSQDEIDLKQPWVRAFNKLQQTGWRINRRVLDALLNSEDTFVSYNPIEDNDAKEQKRRSKCIEWYFITEKAKKLKEADAFYQHVEADYRCRLYYSEPFLNFQGSDLARGLLKFARGKPMTDEGLQWLAMHTATSFNMSYSIDEIPEWCIADYKSHLEKEGLDNISVDKMVIEDRIQWTNEYMNEIMEAGKTASFSEDAEKPVAFLAACIEWCDYSIASEQNRIFMTHLPIPIDGSNNGWQHLGAISKDLQTGRLVGLIPTEIQQDFYVQTAKELINLNEDEELTLKLDSMPMKHIRKGISKRGSMTRAYSAGAGKIAENMFFDCKAEDYHITYDITEENCGSLAKTLIKAIDNVCPGPLSTMAYFQNLTAFEIGKYERRGPDGEKAGKEYDTIRTRYRELYIQEDKTDEELDELDELKKQLDSYASVKVYGNGSDTLSWVTPSGFKVQYENWIMRSSKTRGSIDGRQIKHVAQVPSKIPDIRGFMRGVSPNFVHSLDASHMALVIDEWSEDFGAVHDSFSTHACDVDKLLSLTKSVFIKMYDVDNFYNYIKDQLVTNQLDLDVEQPTLGTLNIQGIEESEYFFT
;
A
#
# COMPACT_ATOMS: atom_id res chain seq x y z
N MET A 1 -0.52 27.68 25.36
CA MET A 1 -0.18 27.84 23.93
C MET A 1 -0.12 26.44 23.34
N THR A 2 -0.89 26.11 22.31
CA THR A 2 -0.88 24.75 21.72
C THR A 2 0.50 24.42 21.13
N ALA A 3 0.83 23.14 20.98
CA ALA A 3 2.11 22.72 20.40
C ALA A 3 2.34 23.30 18.98
N LEU A 4 1.30 23.40 18.15
CA LEU A 4 1.40 24.06 16.83
C LEU A 4 1.64 25.58 16.93
N ASN A 5 1.12 26.26 17.96
CA ASN A 5 1.43 27.67 18.17
C ASN A 5 2.91 27.85 18.57
N GLN A 6 3.48 26.93 19.35
CA GLN A 6 4.92 26.97 19.68
C GLN A 6 5.80 26.78 18.44
N VAL A 7 5.40 25.88 17.53
CA VAL A 7 6.04 25.72 16.21
C VAL A 7 5.96 27.01 15.39
N ALA A 8 4.77 27.63 15.33
CA ALA A 8 4.57 28.90 14.61
C ALA A 8 5.41 30.04 15.18
N GLU A 9 5.45 30.21 16.51
CA GLU A 9 6.26 31.24 17.16
C GLU A 9 7.77 31.02 16.95
N HIS A 10 8.24 29.78 17.02
CA HIS A 10 9.63 29.45 16.71
C HIS A 10 10.00 29.83 15.26
N LEU A 11 9.12 29.53 14.30
CA LEU A 11 9.30 29.94 12.90
C LEU A 11 9.30 31.46 12.74
N LYS A 12 8.35 32.18 13.37
CA LYS A 12 8.31 33.65 13.35
C LYS A 12 9.61 34.24 13.87
N GLU A 13 10.11 33.76 15.00
CA GLU A 13 11.36 34.22 15.59
C GLU A 13 12.54 34.01 14.63
N LYS A 14 12.66 32.82 14.05
CA LYS A 14 13.76 32.47 13.15
C LYS A 14 13.72 33.24 11.84
N VAL A 15 12.53 33.44 11.26
CA VAL A 15 12.34 34.22 10.03
C VAL A 15 12.54 35.73 10.29
N ARG A 16 12.13 36.28 11.44
CA ARG A 16 12.41 37.69 11.80
C ARG A 16 13.90 37.97 11.95
N LYS A 17 14.65 37.04 12.55
CA LYS A 17 16.10 37.18 12.81
C LYS A 17 16.96 36.95 11.56
N VAL A 18 16.42 36.39 10.49
CA VAL A 18 17.20 36.13 9.28
C VAL A 18 17.60 37.44 8.60
N ASN A 19 18.87 37.58 8.26
CA ASN A 19 19.37 38.69 7.46
C ASN A 19 19.44 38.27 5.98
N PRO A 20 18.56 38.78 5.09
CA PRO A 20 18.57 38.42 3.67
C PRO A 20 19.87 38.79 2.94
N LYS A 21 20.67 39.70 3.49
CA LYS A 21 21.95 40.13 2.91
C LYS A 21 23.12 39.20 3.30
N ASN A 22 22.92 38.28 4.24
CA ASN A 22 23.97 37.34 4.64
C ASN A 22 23.98 36.11 3.70
N PRO A 23 25.05 35.86 2.94
CA PRO A 23 25.13 34.71 2.03
C PRO A 23 25.03 33.34 2.74
N LYS A 24 25.31 33.30 4.05
CA LYS A 24 25.22 32.09 4.88
C LYS A 24 23.88 31.96 5.61
N ALA A 25 22.93 32.87 5.39
CA ALA A 25 21.61 32.80 6.00
C ALA A 25 20.85 31.54 5.53
N ASN A 26 19.96 31.02 6.37
CA ASN A 26 19.08 29.92 5.99
C ASN A 26 18.20 30.36 4.81
N SER A 27 18.43 29.79 3.63
CA SER A 27 17.80 30.24 2.39
C SER A 27 16.29 30.03 2.36
N GLY A 28 15.77 29.04 3.10
CA GLY A 28 14.33 28.86 3.31
C GLY A 28 13.71 30.00 4.13
N ALA A 29 14.38 30.40 5.21
CA ALA A 29 13.94 31.53 6.04
C ALA A 29 14.02 32.85 5.27
N VAL A 30 15.07 33.05 4.47
CA VAL A 30 15.19 34.22 3.57
C VAL A 30 14.03 34.24 2.57
N LEU A 31 13.69 33.10 1.96
CA LEU A 31 12.60 33.00 0.98
C LEU A 31 11.26 33.39 1.60
N LEU A 32 10.94 32.92 2.81
CA LEU A 32 9.75 33.35 3.54
C LEU A 32 9.80 34.84 3.91
N ARG A 33 10.93 35.33 4.41
CA ARG A 33 11.09 36.75 4.81
C ARG A 33 10.82 37.73 3.66
N LEU A 34 11.05 37.29 2.41
CA LEU A 34 10.81 38.08 1.21
C LEU A 34 9.35 38.04 0.72
N HIS A 35 8.50 37.18 1.27
CA HIS A 35 7.06 37.14 0.98
C HIS A 35 6.33 38.19 1.83
N LYS A 36 5.51 39.05 1.22
CA LYS A 36 4.97 40.24 1.90
C LYS A 36 4.14 39.94 3.15
N THR A 37 3.35 38.87 3.12
CA THR A 37 2.40 38.49 4.18
C THR A 37 2.86 37.26 4.97
N TRP A 38 4.17 36.96 4.96
CA TRP A 38 4.71 35.73 5.55
C TRP A 38 4.35 35.56 7.04
N GLU A 39 4.25 36.65 7.79
CA GLU A 39 3.97 36.64 9.22
C GLU A 39 2.50 36.32 9.54
N GLU A 40 1.59 36.75 8.66
CA GLU A 40 0.16 36.44 8.72
C GLU A 40 -0.13 35.03 8.18
N ASP A 41 0.65 34.58 7.20
CA ASP A 41 0.46 33.28 6.55
C ASP A 41 1.19 32.13 7.27
N ILE A 42 2.03 32.40 8.27
CA ILE A 42 2.86 31.38 8.91
C ILE A 42 2.03 30.28 9.57
N ASP A 43 0.90 30.63 10.18
CA ASP A 43 -0.01 29.65 10.78
C ASP A 43 -0.60 28.72 9.70
N LYS A 44 -0.90 29.25 8.51
CA LYS A 44 -1.34 28.44 7.36
C LYS A 44 -0.22 27.54 6.87
N PHE A 45 1.03 28.02 6.83
CA PHE A 45 2.18 27.22 6.42
C PHE A 45 2.48 26.09 7.42
N VAL A 46 2.36 26.35 8.73
CA VAL A 46 2.47 25.33 9.78
C VAL A 46 1.38 24.27 9.62
N ASN A 47 0.16 24.67 9.26
CA ASN A 47 -0.91 23.70 8.99
C ASN A 47 -0.59 22.84 7.76
N ILE A 48 -0.09 23.44 6.68
CA ILE A 48 0.35 22.70 5.48
C ILE A 48 1.46 21.71 5.83
N SER A 49 2.50 22.13 6.56
CA SER A 49 3.60 21.25 6.95
C SER A 49 3.14 20.14 7.88
N PHE A 50 2.28 20.44 8.85
CA PHE A 50 1.71 19.46 9.76
C PHE A 50 0.94 18.38 9.00
N SER A 51 0.02 18.77 8.10
CA SER A 51 -0.74 17.82 7.29
C SER A 51 0.17 16.95 6.40
N ILE A 52 1.26 17.50 5.87
CA ILE A 52 2.23 16.73 5.08
C ILE A 52 2.97 15.72 5.96
N ILE A 53 3.48 16.13 7.13
CA ILE A 53 4.17 15.22 8.05
C ILE A 53 3.22 14.12 8.54
N GLN A 54 2.00 14.49 8.96
CA GLN A 54 0.97 13.56 9.40
C GLN A 54 0.64 12.52 8.31
N PHE A 55 0.49 12.97 7.06
CA PHE A 55 0.26 12.07 5.94
C PHE A 55 1.46 11.15 5.68
N GLN A 56 2.69 11.67 5.74
CA GLN A 56 3.89 10.83 5.62
C GLN A 56 3.99 9.80 6.75
N PHE A 57 3.63 10.18 7.98
CA PHE A 57 3.57 9.28 9.13
C PHE A 57 2.43 8.28 9.07
N SER A 58 1.36 8.54 8.31
CA SER A 58 0.26 7.59 8.14
C SER A 58 0.54 6.53 7.08
N ARG A 59 1.51 6.76 6.18
CA ARG A 59 1.86 5.81 5.11
C ARG A 59 2.65 4.65 5.69
N THR A 60 1.95 3.63 6.18
CA THR A 60 2.56 2.40 6.67
C THR A 60 3.14 1.59 5.51
N SER A 61 4.39 1.18 5.64
CA SER A 61 5.04 0.17 4.81
C SER A 61 6.00 -0.64 5.67
N SER A 62 6.50 -1.78 5.17
CA SER A 62 7.52 -2.56 5.87
C SER A 62 8.76 -1.73 6.24
N ASP A 63 9.06 -0.70 5.45
CA ASP A 63 10.26 0.13 5.57
C ASP A 63 9.97 1.47 6.27
N SER A 64 8.71 1.76 6.60
CA SER A 64 8.26 3.00 7.26
C SER A 64 6.93 2.75 7.99
N PRO A 65 6.95 2.21 9.23
CA PRO A 65 5.77 2.05 10.05
C PRO A 65 5.23 3.40 10.50
N ALA A 66 4.01 3.42 11.06
CA ALA A 66 3.31 4.66 11.34
C ALA A 66 4.13 5.57 12.29
N GLY A 67 4.14 6.87 12.03
CA GLY A 67 4.96 7.81 12.80
C GLY A 67 6.40 7.96 12.32
N VAL A 68 6.79 7.33 11.20
CA VAL A 68 8.16 7.42 10.66
C VAL A 68 8.15 7.82 9.19
N ALA A 69 9.10 8.68 8.76
CA ALA A 69 9.22 9.09 7.35
C ALA A 69 10.65 9.49 6.95
N LYS A 70 10.96 9.43 5.65
CA LYS A 70 12.27 9.86 5.11
C LYS A 70 12.38 11.39 5.12
N LEU A 71 13.41 11.93 5.78
CA LEU A 71 13.60 13.39 5.95
C LEU A 71 13.58 14.14 4.61
N THR A 72 14.42 13.73 3.66
CA THR A 72 14.58 14.46 2.38
C THR A 72 13.26 14.57 1.62
N ALA A 73 12.48 13.49 1.57
CA ALA A 73 11.19 13.48 0.88
C ALA A 73 10.19 14.39 1.59
N THR A 74 10.10 14.31 2.91
CA THR A 74 9.19 15.16 3.70
C THR A 74 9.56 16.64 3.58
N SER A 75 10.83 17.01 3.72
CA SER A 75 11.30 18.40 3.53
C SER A 75 10.99 18.91 2.13
N MET A 76 11.22 18.10 1.09
CA MET A 76 10.94 18.50 -0.30
C MET A 76 9.44 18.77 -0.52
N LEU A 77 8.55 17.89 -0.03
CA LEU A 77 7.09 18.07 -0.13
C LEU A 77 6.59 19.31 0.61
N ILE A 78 7.10 19.56 1.82
CA ILE A 78 6.77 20.79 2.56
C ILE A 78 7.23 22.01 1.77
N GLY A 79 8.47 21.98 1.30
CA GLY A 79 9.04 23.04 0.49
C GLY A 79 8.19 23.36 -0.74
N GLN A 80 7.86 22.34 -1.53
CA GLN A 80 7.05 22.46 -2.75
C GLN A 80 5.64 23.00 -2.47
N ALA A 81 4.98 22.53 -1.41
CA ALA A 81 3.64 22.98 -1.07
C ALA A 81 3.62 24.45 -0.65
N ILE A 82 4.61 24.89 0.14
CA ILE A 82 4.69 26.27 0.62
C ILE A 82 5.13 27.22 -0.51
N SER A 83 6.12 26.82 -1.32
CA SER A 83 6.57 27.62 -2.47
C SER A 83 5.48 27.85 -3.50
N THR A 84 4.61 26.85 -3.73
CA THR A 84 3.41 26.98 -4.55
C THR A 84 2.49 28.06 -3.99
N ARG A 85 2.27 28.07 -2.67
CA ARG A 85 1.36 29.00 -1.99
C ARG A 85 1.83 30.45 -2.02
N ILE A 86 3.15 30.66 -2.04
CA ILE A 86 3.77 31.99 -2.18
C ILE A 86 4.07 32.37 -3.65
N GLN A 87 3.58 31.57 -4.62
CA GLN A 87 3.73 31.82 -6.07
C GLN A 87 5.19 31.94 -6.52
N ARG A 88 6.05 31.05 -6.03
CA ARG A 88 7.50 31.02 -6.38
C ARG A 88 7.91 29.74 -7.13
N GLU A 89 6.95 28.95 -7.59
CA GLU A 89 7.23 27.72 -8.35
C GLU A 89 7.58 27.98 -9.82
N PRO A 90 8.42 27.12 -10.45
CA PRO A 90 9.07 25.95 -9.83
C PRO A 90 10.36 26.34 -9.07
N LEU A 91 10.45 25.97 -7.78
CA LEU A 91 11.72 26.07 -7.05
C LEU A 91 12.62 24.86 -7.35
N PRO A 92 13.95 25.06 -7.51
CA PRO A 92 14.90 23.95 -7.52
C PRO A 92 14.77 23.07 -6.27
N TRP A 93 14.90 21.75 -6.40
CA TRP A 93 14.66 20.79 -5.30
C TRP A 93 15.54 21.05 -4.07
N ASN A 94 16.77 21.54 -4.27
CA ASN A 94 17.66 21.91 -3.17
C ASN A 94 17.12 23.10 -2.35
N MET A 95 16.39 24.02 -2.99
CA MET A 95 15.70 25.12 -2.30
C MET A 95 14.41 24.65 -1.64
N GLN A 96 13.67 23.72 -2.27
CA GLN A 96 12.50 23.09 -1.65
C GLN A 96 12.88 22.38 -0.35
N VAL A 97 13.95 21.57 -0.36
CA VAL A 97 14.46 20.88 0.84
C VAL A 97 14.83 21.89 1.93
N ARG A 98 15.58 22.95 1.61
CA ARG A 98 15.99 23.95 2.61
C ARG A 98 14.80 24.73 3.19
N LEU A 99 13.75 24.96 2.40
CA LEU A 99 12.50 25.53 2.89
C LEU A 99 11.78 24.55 3.82
N GLY A 100 11.71 23.26 3.47
CA GLY A 100 11.10 22.24 4.32
C GLY A 100 11.87 22.00 5.62
N ASP A 101 13.20 21.96 5.58
CA ASP A 101 14.08 21.79 6.74
C ASP A 101 13.84 22.86 7.81
N LEU A 102 13.47 24.08 7.41
CA LEU A 102 13.08 25.14 8.33
C LEU A 102 11.88 24.73 9.20
N PHE A 103 10.89 24.07 8.60
CA PHE A 103 9.71 23.56 9.30
C PHE A 103 10.06 22.33 10.13
N ILE A 104 10.79 21.37 9.56
CA ILE A 104 11.27 20.18 10.29
C ILE A 104 12.05 20.58 11.55
N GLU A 105 12.92 21.58 11.46
CA GLU A 105 13.63 22.10 12.64
C GLU A 105 12.66 22.61 13.70
N ALA A 106 11.64 23.39 13.31
CA ALA A 106 10.66 23.90 14.26
C ALA A 106 9.90 22.78 14.98
N TYR A 107 9.53 21.69 14.29
CA TYR A 107 8.93 20.52 14.97
C TYR A 107 9.93 19.80 15.89
N LYS A 108 11.19 19.68 15.47
CA LYS A 108 12.24 19.03 16.27
C LYS A 108 12.55 19.81 17.54
N VAL A 109 12.71 21.13 17.46
CA VAL A 109 13.03 21.98 18.63
C VAL A 109 11.90 21.95 19.66
N ASN A 110 10.65 21.80 19.20
CA ASN A 110 9.49 21.63 20.06
C ASN A 110 9.29 20.17 20.52
N ASP A 111 10.25 19.28 20.26
CA ASP A 111 10.26 17.89 20.71
C ASP A 111 9.04 17.08 20.20
N LEU A 112 8.50 17.46 19.04
CA LEU A 112 7.39 16.75 18.37
C LEU A 112 7.92 15.65 17.45
N ILE A 113 9.12 15.83 16.90
CA ILE A 113 9.80 14.83 16.08
C ILE A 113 11.26 14.71 16.51
N GLU A 114 11.82 13.53 16.27
CA GLU A 114 13.25 13.26 16.40
C GLU A 114 13.86 12.88 15.05
N LEU A 115 15.19 13.06 14.96
CA LEU A 115 15.98 12.73 13.78
C LEU A 115 17.00 11.67 14.14
N TYR A 116 17.02 10.58 13.39
CA TYR A 116 18.08 9.58 13.48
C TYR A 116 18.57 9.17 12.09
N TYR A 117 19.79 8.62 12.07
CA TYR A 117 20.42 8.09 10.87
C TYR A 117 20.47 6.56 10.99
N PRO A 118 19.76 5.80 10.14
CA PRO A 118 19.79 4.34 10.19
C PRO A 118 21.21 3.84 9.95
N LYS A 119 21.68 2.87 10.76
CA LYS A 119 22.97 2.18 10.55
C LYS A 119 22.91 1.19 9.38
N VAL A 120 22.27 1.55 8.27
CA VAL A 120 22.15 0.77 7.05
C VAL A 120 22.87 1.51 5.92
N ARG A 121 23.51 0.78 5.01
CA ARG A 121 24.30 1.34 3.90
C ARG A 121 23.42 2.21 3.00
N ASP A 122 23.90 3.39 2.60
CA ASP A 122 23.21 4.37 1.76
C ASP A 122 21.86 4.91 2.29
N SER A 123 21.71 4.97 3.62
CA SER A 123 20.51 5.50 4.26
C SER A 123 20.37 7.03 4.18
N SER A 124 19.12 7.50 4.16
CA SER A 124 18.78 8.91 4.41
C SER A 124 18.42 9.09 5.88
N TYR A 125 18.60 10.29 6.42
CA TYR A 125 18.02 10.64 7.72
C TYR A 125 16.51 10.34 7.73
N ILE A 126 16.05 9.85 8.87
CA ILE A 126 14.65 9.54 9.14
C ILE A 126 14.14 10.52 10.19
N ILE A 127 12.91 11.00 9.99
CA ILE A 127 12.12 11.66 11.02
C ILE A 127 11.22 10.63 11.69
N SER A 128 11.15 10.65 13.02
CA SER A 128 10.20 9.87 13.80
C SER A 128 9.40 10.79 14.71
N ALA A 129 8.11 10.52 14.84
CA ALA A 129 7.28 11.13 15.86
C ALA A 129 7.78 10.75 17.26
N THR A 130 7.81 11.73 18.16
CA THR A 130 8.05 11.52 19.60
C THR A 130 6.72 11.22 20.30
N SER A 131 6.76 10.94 21.60
CA SER A 131 5.54 10.82 22.42
C SER A 131 4.69 12.10 22.42
N LYS A 132 5.30 13.29 22.29
CA LYS A 132 4.57 14.56 22.21
C LYS A 132 3.83 14.75 20.89
N TRP A 133 4.20 14.01 19.83
CA TRP A 133 3.45 14.06 18.57
C TRP A 133 2.00 13.65 18.77
N ALA A 134 1.73 12.70 19.67
CA ALA A 134 0.36 12.29 20.01
C ALA A 134 -0.48 13.49 20.46
N ILE A 135 0.07 14.38 21.30
CA ILE A 135 -0.63 15.59 21.81
C ILE A 135 -1.14 16.50 20.67
N LEU A 136 -0.61 16.41 19.45
CA LEU A 136 -1.15 17.15 18.29
C LEU A 136 -2.54 16.68 17.85
N GLY A 137 -2.97 15.48 18.29
CA GLY A 137 -4.34 15.02 18.16
C GLY A 137 -5.31 15.69 19.14
N ASP A 138 -4.84 16.32 20.22
CA ASP A 138 -5.67 17.13 21.13
C ASP A 138 -5.87 18.51 20.49
N ILE A 139 -7.06 18.72 19.94
CA ILE A 139 -7.32 19.82 19.02
C ILE A 139 -8.38 20.71 19.66
N PRO A 140 -8.01 21.96 20.03
CA PRO A 140 -8.96 22.91 20.60
C PRO A 140 -10.17 23.12 19.68
N GLU A 141 -11.34 23.34 20.27
CA GLU A 141 -12.62 23.57 19.57
C GLU A 141 -12.52 24.65 18.48
N THR A 142 -11.62 25.62 18.64
CA THR A 142 -11.47 26.79 17.76
C THR A 142 -10.67 26.54 16.47
N ARG A 143 -10.08 25.34 16.25
CA ARG A 143 -9.39 24.98 14.99
C ARG A 143 -10.20 23.95 14.20
N GLU A 144 -11.30 24.38 13.60
CA GLU A 144 -12.35 23.52 13.03
C GLU A 144 -11.98 22.64 11.81
N ARG A 145 -10.82 22.78 11.13
CA ARG A 145 -10.72 22.24 9.75
C ARG A 145 -9.47 21.45 9.37
N ILE A 146 -8.45 21.40 10.23
CA ILE A 146 -7.13 20.85 9.84
C ILE A 146 -7.00 19.35 10.11
N ASN A 147 -7.81 18.79 11.01
CA ASN A 147 -7.61 17.42 11.50
C ASN A 147 -8.56 16.38 10.90
N LEU A 148 -9.49 16.83 10.07
CA LEU A 148 -10.42 16.01 9.30
C LEU A 148 -10.08 16.18 7.81
N VAL A 149 -8.79 15.98 7.47
CA VAL A 149 -8.27 16.20 6.12
C VAL A 149 -8.91 15.22 5.16
N GLY A 150 -9.65 15.71 4.16
CA GLY A 150 -10.34 14.79 3.25
C GLY A 150 -11.64 14.25 3.82
N THR A 151 -12.13 14.77 4.95
CA THR A 151 -13.44 14.43 5.51
C THR A 151 -14.39 15.61 5.40
N SER A 152 -15.60 15.41 4.88
CA SER A 152 -16.62 16.44 4.71
C SER A 152 -17.94 16.07 5.38
N PHE A 153 -18.69 17.08 5.84
CA PHE A 153 -20.02 16.88 6.46
C PHE A 153 -21.17 16.98 5.46
N SER A 154 -20.86 17.34 4.20
CA SER A 154 -21.81 17.39 3.10
C SER A 154 -21.36 16.44 2.01
N ARG A 155 -22.30 15.72 1.40
CA ARG A 155 -22.01 14.77 0.33
C ARG A 155 -21.19 15.44 -0.80
N PRO A 156 -20.00 14.92 -1.14
CA PRO A 156 -19.18 15.50 -2.19
C PRO A 156 -19.89 15.54 -3.54
N ALA A 157 -19.79 16.69 -4.22
CA ALA A 157 -20.31 16.82 -5.57
C ALA A 157 -19.50 15.92 -6.54
N PRO A 158 -20.13 15.37 -7.59
CA PRO A 158 -19.40 14.64 -8.62
C PRO A 158 -18.28 15.47 -9.23
N LEU A 159 -17.17 14.81 -9.59
CA LEU A 159 -16.02 15.42 -10.24
C LEU A 159 -16.41 16.17 -11.53
N ARG A 160 -15.83 17.37 -11.69
CA ARG A 160 -16.00 18.23 -12.90
C ARG A 160 -14.69 18.61 -13.57
N LYS A 161 -13.56 18.36 -12.90
CA LYS A 161 -12.21 18.76 -13.31
C LYS A 161 -11.21 17.77 -12.66
N PRO A 162 -9.95 17.69 -13.11
CA PRO A 162 -8.94 16.77 -12.56
C PRO A 162 -8.46 17.13 -11.14
N THR A 163 -9.11 18.09 -10.49
CA THR A 163 -8.85 18.50 -9.12
C THR A 163 -10.16 18.67 -8.36
N GLN A 164 -10.14 18.44 -7.05
CA GLN A 164 -11.27 18.71 -6.17
C GLN A 164 -10.86 19.66 -5.05
N SER A 165 -11.76 20.57 -4.69
CA SER A 165 -11.54 21.51 -3.59
C SER A 165 -12.18 20.93 -2.34
N VAL A 166 -11.38 20.73 -1.30
CA VAL A 166 -11.81 20.22 0.01
C VAL A 166 -11.43 21.28 1.04
N TYR A 167 -12.43 22.05 1.47
CA TYR A 167 -12.23 23.29 2.26
C TYR A 167 -11.18 24.21 1.61
N ASP A 168 -10.10 24.53 2.32
CA ASP A 168 -9.03 25.41 1.87
C ASP A 168 -7.94 24.70 1.04
N ARG A 169 -8.14 23.41 0.72
CA ARG A 169 -7.18 22.57 0.00
C ARG A 169 -7.70 22.21 -1.39
N THR A 170 -6.78 22.15 -2.35
CA THR A 170 -7.04 21.54 -3.66
C THR A 170 -6.28 20.22 -3.71
N ILE A 171 -7.00 19.14 -4.01
CA ILE A 171 -6.50 17.78 -4.07
C ILE A 171 -6.56 17.32 -5.53
N SER A 172 -5.51 16.66 -6.01
CA SER A 172 -5.50 16.08 -7.36
C SER A 172 -6.34 14.79 -7.35
N VAL A 173 -7.17 14.58 -8.37
CA VAL A 173 -7.97 13.35 -8.50
C VAL A 173 -7.05 12.15 -8.73
N VAL A 174 -6.08 12.31 -9.63
CA VAL A 174 -5.03 11.33 -9.90
C VAL A 174 -3.71 11.89 -9.39
N LYS A 175 -3.00 11.11 -8.57
CA LYS A 175 -1.70 11.51 -8.01
C LYS A 175 -0.71 11.76 -9.13
N ASN A 176 -0.10 12.94 -9.14
CA ASN A 176 0.95 13.37 -10.06
C ASN A 176 0.56 13.44 -11.55
N SER A 177 -0.73 13.43 -11.92
CA SER A 177 -1.20 13.72 -13.28
C SER A 177 -1.97 15.05 -13.34
N GLN A 178 -1.79 15.78 -14.44
CA GLN A 178 -2.53 17.02 -14.76
C GLN A 178 -3.45 16.83 -15.98
N ASP A 179 -3.64 15.60 -16.44
CA ASP A 179 -4.30 15.32 -17.71
C ASP A 179 -5.81 15.58 -17.67
N GLU A 180 -6.39 15.79 -18.86
CA GLU A 180 -7.84 15.81 -19.02
C GLU A 180 -8.42 14.43 -18.67
N ILE A 181 -9.36 14.42 -17.74
CA ILE A 181 -10.09 13.22 -17.34
C ILE A 181 -11.40 13.17 -18.12
N ASP A 182 -11.62 12.08 -18.86
CA ASP A 182 -12.95 11.79 -19.40
C ASP A 182 -13.89 11.41 -18.25
N LEU A 183 -14.75 12.36 -17.88
CA LEU A 183 -15.68 12.26 -16.76
C LEU A 183 -16.76 11.19 -16.95
N LYS A 184 -16.88 10.61 -18.17
CA LYS A 184 -17.87 9.58 -18.49
C LYS A 184 -17.34 8.16 -18.33
N GLN A 185 -16.10 7.96 -17.93
CA GLN A 185 -15.54 6.62 -17.76
C GLN A 185 -16.07 5.93 -16.48
N PRO A 186 -16.23 4.58 -16.49
CA PRO A 186 -16.64 3.81 -15.32
C PRO A 186 -15.85 4.13 -14.05
N TRP A 187 -14.52 4.25 -14.16
CA TRP A 187 -13.68 4.55 -12.99
C TRP A 187 -13.99 5.91 -12.34
N VAL A 188 -14.43 6.91 -13.10
CA VAL A 188 -14.81 8.22 -12.56
C VAL A 188 -16.15 8.12 -11.83
N ARG A 189 -17.10 7.33 -12.34
CA ARG A 189 -18.36 7.06 -11.65
C ARG A 189 -18.11 6.29 -10.35
N ALA A 190 -17.22 5.29 -10.38
CA ALA A 190 -16.79 4.57 -9.20
C ALA A 190 -16.13 5.46 -8.14
N PHE A 191 -15.19 6.31 -8.57
CA PHE A 191 -14.56 7.33 -7.73
C PHE A 191 -15.61 8.20 -7.03
N ASN A 192 -16.59 8.72 -7.80
CA ASN A 192 -17.65 9.56 -7.27
C ASN A 192 -18.53 8.82 -6.26
N LYS A 193 -18.92 7.58 -6.53
CA LYS A 193 -19.73 6.77 -5.61
C LYS A 193 -18.99 6.52 -4.30
N LEU A 194 -17.71 6.13 -4.37
CA LEU A 194 -16.92 5.80 -3.18
C LEU A 194 -16.75 7.00 -2.22
N GLN A 195 -16.54 8.20 -2.75
CA GLN A 195 -16.47 9.41 -1.91
C GLN A 195 -17.86 9.94 -1.47
N GLN A 196 -18.94 9.43 -2.07
CA GLN A 196 -20.31 9.77 -1.70
C GLN A 196 -20.93 8.77 -0.72
N THR A 197 -20.25 7.66 -0.41
CA THR A 197 -20.59 6.77 0.69
C THR A 197 -20.62 7.55 2.00
N GLY A 198 -21.77 7.57 2.65
CA GLY A 198 -21.93 8.23 3.95
C GLY A 198 -21.47 7.31 5.08
N TRP A 199 -20.65 7.84 5.98
CA TRP A 199 -20.11 7.16 7.15
C TRP A 199 -20.60 7.80 8.44
N ARG A 200 -20.66 7.01 9.50
CA ARG A 200 -20.89 7.48 10.88
C ARG A 200 -20.01 6.71 11.86
N ILE A 201 -19.77 7.28 13.04
CA ILE A 201 -18.97 6.64 14.08
C ILE A 201 -19.79 5.62 14.87
N ASN A 202 -19.24 4.43 15.08
CA ASN A 202 -19.75 3.46 16.04
C ASN A 202 -19.47 3.94 17.46
N ARG A 203 -20.45 4.64 18.05
CA ARG A 203 -20.31 5.31 19.36
C ARG A 203 -19.94 4.34 20.49
N ARG A 204 -20.53 3.15 20.50
CA ARG A 204 -20.29 2.13 21.55
C ARG A 204 -18.86 1.57 21.45
N VAL A 205 -18.38 1.32 20.24
CA VAL A 205 -16.97 0.91 20.02
C VAL A 205 -16.01 2.03 20.40
N LEU A 206 -16.31 3.29 20.06
CA LEU A 206 -15.50 4.42 20.48
C LEU A 206 -15.41 4.53 22.01
N ASP A 207 -16.54 4.43 22.70
CA ASP A 207 -16.57 4.51 24.16
C ASP A 207 -15.82 3.33 24.79
N ALA A 208 -15.92 2.12 24.23
CA ALA A 208 -15.11 0.98 24.63
C ALA A 208 -13.60 1.24 24.44
N LEU A 209 -13.18 1.71 23.26
CA LEU A 209 -11.77 2.03 22.97
C LEU A 209 -11.20 3.04 23.98
N LEU A 210 -11.96 4.09 24.31
CA LEU A 210 -11.54 5.12 25.27
C LEU A 210 -11.43 4.59 26.70
N ASN A 211 -12.22 3.58 27.06
CA ASN A 211 -12.18 2.95 28.38
C ASN A 211 -11.14 1.82 28.49
N SER A 212 -10.55 1.39 27.37
CA SER A 212 -9.60 0.28 27.31
C SER A 212 -8.28 0.68 26.63
N GLU A 213 -7.80 1.90 26.88
CA GLU A 213 -6.57 2.43 26.29
C GLU A 213 -5.38 1.47 26.47
N ASP A 214 -5.18 0.96 27.69
CA ASP A 214 -4.07 0.08 28.06
C ASP A 214 -4.04 -1.26 27.28
N THR A 215 -5.16 -1.69 26.69
CA THR A 215 -5.24 -2.88 25.83
C THR A 215 -4.58 -2.66 24.48
N PHE A 216 -4.63 -1.43 23.95
CA PHE A 216 -4.18 -1.13 22.58
C PHE A 216 -2.84 -0.42 22.52
N VAL A 217 -2.50 0.34 23.57
CA VAL A 217 -1.29 1.14 23.64
C VAL A 217 -0.50 0.82 24.90
N SER A 218 0.82 0.83 24.76
CA SER A 218 1.75 0.72 25.89
C SER A 218 2.75 1.84 25.82
N TYR A 219 2.99 2.52 26.94
CA TYR A 219 3.94 3.63 27.04
C TYR A 219 5.33 3.17 27.49
N ASN A 220 5.48 1.91 27.91
CA ASN A 220 6.74 1.35 28.37
C ASN A 220 7.67 1.07 27.17
N PRO A 221 8.89 1.65 27.13
CA PRO A 221 9.86 1.36 26.07
C PRO A 221 10.22 -0.12 26.02
N ILE A 222 10.37 -0.68 24.81
CA ILE A 222 10.90 -2.03 24.62
C ILE A 222 12.41 -1.93 24.36
N GLU A 223 13.20 -2.37 25.34
CA GLU A 223 14.66 -2.44 25.22
C GLU A 223 15.07 -3.65 24.36
N ASP A 224 16.24 -3.56 23.70
CA ASP A 224 16.87 -4.64 22.92
C ASP A 224 16.08 -5.20 21.71
N ASN A 225 15.00 -4.53 21.27
CA ASN A 225 14.30 -4.86 20.03
C ASN A 225 13.72 -3.62 19.33
N ASP A 226 14.55 -2.97 18.51
CA ASP A 226 14.20 -1.74 17.77
C ASP A 226 12.91 -1.89 16.94
N ALA A 227 12.66 -3.05 16.34
CA ALA A 227 11.47 -3.30 15.54
C ALA A 227 10.18 -3.34 16.39
N LYS A 228 10.23 -4.00 17.55
CA LYS A 228 9.11 -4.04 18.50
C LYS A 228 8.85 -2.65 19.11
N GLU A 229 9.90 -1.91 19.48
CA GLU A 229 9.76 -0.54 19.99
C GLU A 229 9.16 0.42 18.95
N GLN A 230 9.61 0.33 17.70
CA GLN A 230 9.05 1.12 16.62
C GLN A 230 7.56 0.81 16.42
N LYS A 231 7.18 -0.47 16.40
CA LYS A 231 5.78 -0.91 16.30
C LYS A 231 4.93 -0.40 17.46
N ARG A 232 5.46 -0.40 18.70
CA ARG A 232 4.77 0.14 19.89
C ARG A 232 4.46 1.64 19.70
N ARG A 233 5.45 2.45 19.32
CA ARG A 233 5.26 3.89 19.08
C ARG A 233 4.24 4.15 17.97
N SER A 234 4.31 3.38 16.88
CA SER A 234 3.35 3.44 15.78
C SER A 234 1.91 3.22 16.25
N LYS A 235 1.67 2.20 17.08
CA LYS A 235 0.35 1.92 17.65
C LYS A 235 -0.17 3.06 18.53
N CYS A 236 0.68 3.65 19.38
CA CYS A 236 0.30 4.80 20.22
C CYS A 236 -0.16 6.00 19.38
N ILE A 237 0.59 6.33 18.33
CA ILE A 237 0.26 7.45 17.43
C ILE A 237 -1.05 7.18 16.71
N GLU A 238 -1.20 5.98 16.15
CA GLU A 238 -2.38 5.57 15.42
C GLU A 238 -3.64 5.63 16.30
N TRP A 239 -3.61 5.01 17.48
CA TRP A 239 -4.74 5.01 18.41
C TRP A 239 -5.19 6.44 18.74
N TYR A 240 -4.25 7.32 19.08
CA TYR A 240 -4.57 8.68 19.48
C TYR A 240 -5.19 9.51 18.36
N PHE A 241 -4.63 9.45 17.14
CA PHE A 241 -5.23 10.16 16.00
C PHE A 241 -6.59 9.61 15.60
N ILE A 242 -6.79 8.29 15.69
CA ILE A 242 -8.07 7.66 15.37
C ILE A 242 -9.13 8.07 16.38
N THR A 243 -8.88 7.92 17.68
CA THR A 243 -9.87 8.19 18.73
C THR A 243 -10.22 9.68 18.83
N GLU A 244 -9.26 10.59 18.71
CA GLU A 244 -9.53 12.03 18.73
C GLU A 244 -10.36 12.51 17.53
N LYS A 245 -10.08 11.97 16.33
CA LYS A 245 -10.91 12.25 15.15
C LYS A 245 -12.30 11.66 15.30
N ALA A 246 -12.41 10.44 15.83
CA ALA A 246 -13.69 9.78 16.06
C ALA A 246 -14.54 10.55 17.09
N LYS A 247 -13.94 11.10 18.17
CA LYS A 247 -14.64 11.98 19.13
C LYS A 247 -15.28 13.19 18.44
N LYS A 248 -14.57 13.83 17.52
CA LYS A 248 -15.08 14.99 16.76
C LYS A 248 -16.19 14.65 15.78
N LEU A 249 -16.21 13.41 15.30
CA LEU A 249 -17.22 12.91 14.37
C LEU A 249 -18.37 12.17 15.07
N LYS A 250 -18.29 11.92 16.38
CA LYS A 250 -19.24 11.09 17.15
C LYS A 250 -20.68 11.57 17.02
N GLU A 251 -20.87 12.89 17.03
CA GLU A 251 -22.20 13.53 16.97
C GLU A 251 -22.71 13.78 15.54
N ALA A 252 -21.88 13.54 14.51
CA ALA A 252 -22.33 13.70 13.13
C ALA A 252 -23.21 12.52 12.69
N ASP A 253 -24.40 12.81 12.15
CA ASP A 253 -25.28 11.80 11.57
C ASP A 253 -24.66 11.12 10.34
N ALA A 254 -23.92 11.90 9.54
CA ALA A 254 -23.15 11.43 8.41
C ALA A 254 -21.93 12.33 8.15
N PHE A 255 -20.84 11.72 7.73
CA PHE A 255 -19.69 12.36 7.10
C PHE A 255 -19.24 11.56 5.89
N TYR A 256 -18.41 12.16 5.05
CA TYR A 256 -17.97 11.60 3.77
C TYR A 256 -16.47 11.76 3.63
N GLN A 257 -15.81 10.79 2.99
CA GLN A 257 -14.36 10.79 2.84
C GLN A 257 -13.99 10.91 1.37
N HIS A 258 -13.22 11.95 1.04
CA HIS A 258 -12.65 12.16 -0.28
C HIS A 258 -11.64 11.06 -0.61
N VAL A 259 -11.55 10.72 -1.89
CA VAL A 259 -10.63 9.71 -2.41
C VAL A 259 -9.65 10.32 -3.42
N GLU A 260 -8.53 9.65 -3.65
CA GLU A 260 -7.53 9.92 -4.69
C GLU A 260 -7.19 8.62 -5.41
N ALA A 261 -6.97 8.69 -6.72
CA ALA A 261 -6.44 7.58 -7.50
C ALA A 261 -4.91 7.66 -7.59
N ASP A 262 -4.20 6.53 -7.57
CA ASP A 262 -2.82 6.48 -8.04
C ASP A 262 -2.73 6.41 -9.58
N TYR A 263 -1.51 6.35 -10.13
CA TYR A 263 -1.28 6.28 -11.58
C TYR A 263 -1.76 4.96 -12.22
N ARG A 264 -2.29 4.01 -11.44
CA ARG A 264 -2.86 2.72 -11.87
C ARG A 264 -4.35 2.64 -11.56
N CYS A 265 -4.97 3.75 -11.15
CA CYS A 265 -6.37 3.85 -10.73
C CYS A 265 -6.72 3.21 -9.38
N ARG A 266 -5.76 2.76 -8.57
CA ARG A 266 -6.08 2.29 -7.20
C ARG A 266 -6.61 3.47 -6.40
N LEU A 267 -7.80 3.33 -5.83
CA LEU A 267 -8.47 4.38 -5.07
C LEU A 267 -8.04 4.33 -3.60
N TYR A 268 -7.72 5.50 -3.05
CA TYR A 268 -7.26 5.69 -1.68
C TYR A 268 -8.05 6.79 -0.99
N TYR A 269 -8.51 6.58 0.24
CA TYR A 269 -9.05 7.69 1.02
C TYR A 269 -7.97 8.74 1.32
N SER A 270 -8.31 10.02 1.19
CA SER A 270 -7.39 11.13 1.47
C SER A 270 -7.15 11.36 2.96
N GLU A 271 -8.06 10.86 3.82
CA GLU A 271 -8.00 11.03 5.27
C GLU A 271 -6.95 10.12 5.91
N PRO A 272 -5.91 10.66 6.56
CA PRO A 272 -4.93 9.84 7.27
C PRO A 272 -5.51 9.23 8.56
N PHE A 273 -5.11 8.01 8.88
CA PHE A 273 -5.52 7.25 10.08
C PHE A 273 -7.00 6.83 10.12
N LEU A 274 -7.94 7.74 10.35
CA LEU A 274 -9.38 7.41 10.48
C LEU A 274 -10.05 7.36 9.10
N ASN A 275 -9.86 6.27 8.37
CA ASN A 275 -10.55 6.00 7.11
C ASN A 275 -10.86 4.51 6.99
N PHE A 276 -11.76 4.14 6.08
CA PHE A 276 -12.20 2.74 5.94
C PHE A 276 -11.11 1.79 5.39
N GLN A 277 -10.02 2.31 4.84
CA GLN A 277 -8.83 1.54 4.46
C GLN A 277 -7.77 1.48 5.57
N GLY A 278 -8.05 2.05 6.74
CA GLY A 278 -7.15 2.07 7.88
C GLY A 278 -7.04 0.72 8.59
N SER A 279 -6.38 0.73 9.75
CA SER A 279 -6.25 -0.44 10.62
C SER A 279 -7.61 -0.92 11.16
N ASP A 280 -7.58 -2.05 11.89
CA ASP A 280 -8.75 -2.56 12.62
C ASP A 280 -9.40 -1.49 13.51
N LEU A 281 -8.60 -0.64 14.18
CA LEU A 281 -9.07 0.50 14.97
C LEU A 281 -9.96 1.44 14.14
N ALA A 282 -9.49 1.85 12.96
CA ALA A 282 -10.23 2.77 12.10
C ALA A 282 -11.46 2.09 11.48
N ARG A 283 -11.30 0.85 11.01
CA ARG A 283 -12.38 0.11 10.32
C ARG A 283 -13.53 -0.24 11.24
N GLY A 284 -13.27 -0.81 12.42
CA GLY A 284 -14.31 -1.19 13.39
C GLY A 284 -15.07 0.01 13.97
N LEU A 285 -14.50 1.22 13.90
CA LEU A 285 -15.17 2.47 14.28
C LEU A 285 -16.16 3.01 13.25
N LEU A 286 -16.13 2.54 12.00
CA LEU A 286 -16.92 3.10 10.91
C LEU A 286 -18.13 2.23 10.60
N LYS A 287 -19.30 2.87 10.51
CA LYS A 287 -20.55 2.28 10.01
C LYS A 287 -21.06 3.07 8.81
N PHE A 288 -21.83 2.45 7.92
CA PHE A 288 -22.58 3.20 6.93
C PHE A 288 -23.58 4.13 7.63
N ALA A 289 -23.68 5.38 7.17
CA ALA A 289 -24.59 6.36 7.74
C ALA A 289 -26.05 5.94 7.54
N ARG A 290 -26.36 5.42 6.35
CA ARG A 290 -27.67 4.85 6.01
C ARG A 290 -27.72 3.38 6.43
N GLY A 291 -28.80 3.00 7.10
CA GLY A 291 -29.06 1.61 7.46
C GLY A 291 -29.97 0.93 6.45
N LYS A 292 -29.88 -0.40 6.34
CA LYS A 292 -30.80 -1.23 5.55
C LYS A 292 -31.46 -2.30 6.41
N PRO A 293 -32.69 -2.75 6.10
CA PRO A 293 -33.33 -3.83 6.85
C PRO A 293 -32.47 -5.09 6.83
N MET A 294 -32.29 -5.70 7.99
CA MET A 294 -31.62 -7.00 8.10
C MET A 294 -32.47 -8.11 7.48
N THR A 295 -31.82 -9.09 6.86
CA THR A 295 -32.45 -10.30 6.28
C THR A 295 -31.84 -11.55 6.91
N ASP A 296 -32.48 -12.70 6.73
CA ASP A 296 -31.99 -13.97 7.26
C ASP A 296 -30.64 -14.34 6.64
N GLU A 297 -30.46 -14.10 5.33
CA GLU A 297 -29.18 -14.26 4.64
C GLU A 297 -28.13 -13.27 5.19
N GLY A 298 -28.55 -12.04 5.53
CA GLY A 298 -27.67 -11.06 6.14
C GLY A 298 -27.15 -11.47 7.53
N LEU A 299 -27.93 -12.23 8.29
CA LEU A 299 -27.47 -12.79 9.58
C LEU A 299 -26.39 -13.85 9.37
N GLN A 300 -26.45 -14.63 8.29
CA GLN A 300 -25.39 -15.59 7.94
C GLN A 300 -24.08 -14.86 7.60
N TRP A 301 -24.16 -13.77 6.83
CA TRP A 301 -23.00 -12.92 6.54
C TRP A 301 -22.44 -12.21 7.77
N LEU A 302 -23.31 -11.74 8.68
CA LEU A 302 -22.87 -11.21 9.96
C LEU A 302 -22.21 -12.29 10.82
N ALA A 303 -22.72 -13.53 10.80
CA ALA A 303 -22.14 -14.66 11.51
C ALA A 303 -20.75 -15.01 10.98
N MET A 304 -20.57 -15.11 9.65
CA MET A 304 -19.26 -15.31 9.03
C MET A 304 -18.28 -14.19 9.37
N HIS A 305 -18.72 -12.93 9.31
CA HIS A 305 -17.87 -11.79 9.65
C HIS A 305 -17.44 -11.80 11.12
N THR A 306 -18.34 -12.20 12.01
CA THR A 306 -18.05 -12.34 13.45
C THR A 306 -17.00 -13.42 13.68
N ALA A 307 -17.19 -14.60 13.08
CA ALA A 307 -16.29 -15.74 13.19
C ALA A 307 -14.89 -15.46 12.64
N THR A 308 -14.81 -14.84 11.45
CA THR A 308 -13.53 -14.49 10.80
C THR A 308 -12.84 -13.26 11.41
N SER A 309 -13.56 -12.44 12.18
CA SER A 309 -12.95 -11.35 12.96
C SER A 309 -12.32 -11.85 14.26
N PHE A 310 -12.88 -12.89 14.88
CA PHE A 310 -12.25 -13.58 16.00
C PHE A 310 -11.09 -14.48 15.51
N ASN A 311 -11.35 -15.24 14.45
CA ASN A 311 -10.44 -16.17 13.77
C ASN A 311 -9.78 -17.22 14.68
N MET A 312 -10.61 -17.94 15.46
CA MET A 312 -10.13 -19.01 16.34
C MET A 312 -9.36 -20.07 15.54
N SER A 313 -8.35 -20.68 16.13
CA SER A 313 -7.60 -21.78 15.51
C SER A 313 -7.78 -23.06 16.33
N TYR A 314 -8.05 -24.17 15.64
CA TYR A 314 -8.23 -25.49 16.23
C TYR A 314 -7.07 -26.39 15.83
N SER A 315 -6.47 -27.09 16.79
CA SER A 315 -5.49 -28.13 16.50
C SER A 315 -6.15 -29.33 15.83
N ILE A 316 -5.36 -30.13 15.12
CA ILE A 316 -5.84 -31.32 14.41
C ILE A 316 -6.56 -32.35 15.32
N ASP A 317 -6.21 -32.35 16.60
CA ASP A 317 -6.79 -33.24 17.62
C ASP A 317 -7.99 -32.60 18.36
N GLU A 318 -8.26 -31.32 18.13
CA GLU A 318 -9.29 -30.53 18.81
C GLU A 318 -10.31 -29.94 17.82
N ILE A 319 -10.44 -30.55 16.63
CA ILE A 319 -11.49 -30.17 15.67
C ILE A 319 -12.87 -30.44 16.31
N PRO A 320 -13.75 -29.43 16.41
CA PRO A 320 -15.05 -29.60 17.07
C PRO A 320 -15.97 -30.60 16.36
N GLU A 321 -16.80 -31.29 17.15
CA GLU A 321 -17.76 -32.29 16.63
C GLU A 321 -18.87 -31.69 15.75
N TRP A 322 -19.13 -30.39 15.87
CA TRP A 322 -20.14 -29.69 15.06
C TRP A 322 -19.65 -29.39 13.64
N CYS A 323 -18.36 -29.51 13.35
CA CYS A 323 -17.81 -29.28 12.02
C CYS A 323 -18.34 -30.33 11.02
N ILE A 324 -18.81 -29.87 9.86
CA ILE A 324 -19.34 -30.77 8.82
C ILE A 324 -18.25 -31.31 7.90
N ALA A 325 -17.15 -30.57 7.73
CA ALA A 325 -16.04 -30.97 6.86
C ALA A 325 -14.99 -31.81 7.60
N ASP A 326 -14.36 -32.75 6.89
CA ASP A 326 -13.27 -33.57 7.42
C ASP A 326 -11.93 -32.81 7.42
N TYR A 327 -11.80 -31.87 8.34
CA TYR A 327 -10.58 -31.09 8.50
C TYR A 327 -9.39 -31.94 8.93
N LYS A 328 -9.62 -33.04 9.65
CA LYS A 328 -8.53 -33.90 10.12
C LYS A 328 -7.80 -34.53 8.93
N SER A 329 -8.53 -35.17 8.02
CA SER A 329 -7.94 -35.73 6.80
C SER A 329 -7.31 -34.65 5.91
N HIS A 330 -7.93 -33.47 5.83
CA HIS A 330 -7.37 -32.34 5.09
C HIS A 330 -6.02 -31.88 5.68
N LEU A 331 -5.94 -31.68 6.99
CA LEU A 331 -4.74 -31.23 7.70
C LEU A 331 -3.61 -32.27 7.61
N GLU A 332 -3.91 -33.57 7.76
CA GLU A 332 -2.94 -34.66 7.59
C GLU A 332 -2.34 -34.65 6.18
N LYS A 333 -3.19 -34.49 5.15
CA LYS A 333 -2.75 -34.38 3.75
C LYS A 333 -1.91 -33.11 3.52
N GLU A 334 -2.29 -32.01 4.16
CA GLU A 334 -1.57 -30.74 4.03
C GLU A 334 -0.30 -30.64 4.90
N GLY A 335 -0.09 -31.59 5.82
CA GLY A 335 1.01 -31.56 6.78
C GLY A 335 0.88 -30.40 7.78
N LEU A 336 -0.35 -29.98 8.07
CA LEU A 336 -0.67 -28.87 8.97
C LEU A 336 -1.15 -29.39 10.33
N ASP A 337 -0.87 -28.63 11.39
CA ASP A 337 -1.17 -28.97 12.77
C ASP A 337 -2.44 -28.31 13.31
N ASN A 338 -2.93 -27.27 12.64
CA ASN A 338 -4.14 -26.54 12.99
C ASN A 338 -4.79 -25.90 11.77
N ILE A 339 -6.06 -25.54 11.92
CA ILE A 339 -6.83 -24.74 10.98
C ILE A 339 -7.46 -23.54 11.70
N SER A 340 -7.42 -22.38 11.06
CA SER A 340 -8.11 -21.18 11.52
C SER A 340 -9.50 -21.08 10.89
N VAL A 341 -10.46 -20.48 11.59
CA VAL A 341 -11.86 -20.37 11.16
C VAL A 341 -11.99 -19.73 9.77
N ASP A 342 -11.14 -18.77 9.39
CA ASP A 342 -11.13 -18.17 8.04
C ASP A 342 -10.79 -19.16 6.90
N LYS A 343 -10.30 -20.36 7.24
CA LYS A 343 -9.97 -21.45 6.31
C LYS A 343 -10.96 -22.61 6.36
N MET A 344 -11.93 -22.58 7.26
CA MET A 344 -13.02 -23.54 7.31
C MET A 344 -14.02 -23.31 6.18
N VAL A 345 -14.89 -24.29 5.91
CA VAL A 345 -16.01 -24.13 4.97
C VAL A 345 -17.02 -23.13 5.49
N ILE A 346 -17.82 -22.53 4.60
CA ILE A 346 -18.73 -21.42 4.91
C ILE A 346 -19.70 -21.78 6.05
N GLU A 347 -20.28 -22.98 6.01
CA GLU A 347 -21.23 -23.47 7.00
C GLU A 347 -20.62 -23.58 8.39
N ASP A 348 -19.38 -24.07 8.47
CA ASP A 348 -18.67 -24.22 9.74
C ASP A 348 -18.25 -22.85 10.32
N ARG A 349 -17.97 -21.86 9.48
CA ARG A 349 -17.75 -20.47 9.94
C ARG A 349 -19.01 -19.89 10.58
N ILE A 350 -20.18 -20.13 9.97
CA ILE A 350 -21.47 -19.69 10.52
C ILE A 350 -21.75 -20.43 11.83
N GLN A 351 -21.52 -21.75 11.86
CA GLN A 351 -21.76 -22.57 13.03
C GLN A 351 -20.89 -22.15 14.21
N TRP A 352 -19.64 -21.77 13.99
CA TRP A 352 -18.79 -21.19 15.04
C TRP A 352 -19.51 -20.04 15.77
N THR A 353 -20.11 -19.10 15.03
CA THR A 353 -20.83 -17.99 15.67
C THR A 353 -22.06 -18.47 16.46
N ASN A 354 -22.75 -19.51 16.01
CA ASN A 354 -23.88 -20.09 16.75
C ASN A 354 -23.42 -20.71 18.08
N GLU A 355 -22.29 -21.42 18.08
CA GLU A 355 -21.73 -22.07 19.27
C GLU A 355 -21.28 -21.05 20.32
N TYR A 356 -20.67 -19.94 19.89
CA TYR A 356 -20.16 -18.87 20.78
C TYR A 356 -21.13 -17.68 20.93
N MET A 357 -22.42 -17.86 20.58
CA MET A 357 -23.39 -16.77 20.57
C MET A 357 -23.58 -16.12 21.94
N ASN A 358 -23.47 -16.88 23.04
CA ASN A 358 -23.61 -16.33 24.39
C ASN A 358 -22.48 -15.35 24.73
N GLU A 359 -21.24 -15.71 24.42
CA GLU A 359 -20.04 -14.91 24.60
C GLU A 359 -20.06 -13.67 23.70
N ILE A 360 -20.49 -13.84 22.46
CA ILE A 360 -20.68 -12.74 21.49
C ILE A 360 -21.70 -11.73 22.02
N MET A 361 -22.84 -12.21 22.50
CA MET A 361 -23.89 -11.37 23.08
C MET A 361 -23.43 -10.69 24.37
N GLU A 362 -22.65 -11.36 25.21
CA GLU A 362 -22.13 -10.76 26.44
C GLU A 362 -21.08 -9.68 26.14
N ALA A 363 -20.15 -9.94 25.21
CA ALA A 363 -19.15 -8.98 24.77
C ALA A 363 -19.81 -7.74 24.15
N GLY A 364 -20.87 -7.94 23.35
CA GLY A 364 -21.64 -6.84 22.78
C GLY A 364 -22.35 -6.01 23.86
N LYS A 365 -23.04 -6.65 24.82
CA LYS A 365 -23.75 -5.97 25.92
C LYS A 365 -22.82 -5.13 26.80
N THR A 366 -21.69 -5.72 27.21
CA THR A 366 -20.70 -5.07 28.09
C THR A 366 -19.75 -4.14 27.35
N ALA A 367 -19.75 -4.19 26.02
CA ALA A 367 -18.83 -3.48 25.14
C ALA A 367 -17.35 -3.81 25.45
N SER A 368 -17.04 -5.09 25.71
CA SER A 368 -15.70 -5.56 26.07
C SER A 368 -14.94 -6.15 24.89
N PHE A 369 -13.66 -5.80 24.75
CA PHE A 369 -12.78 -6.47 23.78
C PHE A 369 -12.41 -7.87 24.25
N SER A 370 -12.23 -8.78 23.27
CA SER A 370 -11.56 -10.06 23.49
C SER A 370 -10.09 -9.92 23.16
N GLU A 371 -9.21 -10.41 24.04
CA GLU A 371 -7.76 -10.43 23.81
C GLU A 371 -7.34 -11.48 22.77
N ASP A 372 -8.19 -12.49 22.56
CA ASP A 372 -7.92 -13.62 21.66
C ASP A 372 -8.37 -13.35 20.21
N ALA A 373 -9.23 -12.35 19.99
CA ALA A 373 -9.72 -12.01 18.67
C ALA A 373 -8.60 -11.43 17.79
N GLU A 374 -8.46 -11.93 16.56
CA GLU A 374 -7.47 -11.42 15.60
C GLU A 374 -7.72 -9.94 15.23
N LYS A 375 -8.99 -9.57 15.09
CA LYS A 375 -9.47 -8.21 14.77
C LYS A 375 -10.40 -7.74 15.90
N PRO A 376 -9.87 -7.37 17.07
CA PRO A 376 -10.67 -7.16 18.28
C PRO A 376 -11.71 -6.03 18.15
N VAL A 377 -11.43 -4.99 17.35
CA VAL A 377 -12.33 -3.85 17.19
C VAL A 377 -13.45 -4.18 16.20
N ALA A 378 -13.14 -4.82 15.08
CA ALA A 378 -14.16 -5.33 14.15
C ALA A 378 -15.03 -6.40 14.80
N PHE A 379 -14.44 -7.32 15.57
CA PHE A 379 -15.18 -8.33 16.33
C PHE A 379 -16.17 -7.69 17.31
N LEU A 380 -15.73 -6.73 18.12
CA LEU A 380 -16.63 -6.02 19.03
C LEU A 380 -17.73 -5.26 18.28
N ALA A 381 -17.41 -4.66 17.13
CA ALA A 381 -18.42 -3.99 16.30
C ALA A 381 -19.52 -4.97 15.84
N ALA A 382 -19.15 -6.20 15.48
CA ALA A 382 -20.10 -7.26 15.12
C ALA A 382 -20.89 -7.77 16.34
N CYS A 383 -20.26 -7.98 17.50
CA CYS A 383 -20.94 -8.34 18.75
C CYS A 383 -22.01 -7.31 19.16
N ILE A 384 -21.71 -6.02 19.00
CA ILE A 384 -22.66 -4.93 19.23
C ILE A 384 -23.82 -4.99 18.23
N GLU A 385 -23.56 -5.27 16.95
CA GLU A 385 -24.59 -5.43 15.91
C GLU A 385 -25.55 -6.58 16.25
N TRP A 386 -25.03 -7.73 16.72
CA TRP A 386 -25.83 -8.86 17.20
C TRP A 386 -26.73 -8.50 18.38
N CYS A 387 -26.20 -7.75 19.35
CA CYS A 387 -26.98 -7.27 20.49
C CYS A 387 -28.12 -6.35 20.05
N ASP A 388 -27.84 -5.40 19.18
CA ASP A 388 -28.85 -4.46 18.69
C ASP A 388 -29.92 -5.19 17.85
N TYR A 389 -29.54 -6.20 17.07
CA TYR A 389 -30.47 -7.08 16.36
C TYR A 389 -31.37 -7.87 17.32
N SER A 390 -30.81 -8.50 18.35
CA SER A 390 -31.55 -9.27 19.35
C SER A 390 -32.58 -8.39 20.07
N ILE A 391 -32.19 -7.20 20.51
CA ILE A 391 -33.09 -6.22 21.16
C ILE A 391 -34.24 -5.83 20.21
N ALA A 392 -33.94 -5.55 18.94
CA ALA A 392 -34.96 -5.21 17.95
C ALA A 392 -35.93 -6.37 17.72
N SER A 393 -35.42 -7.60 17.63
CA SER A 393 -36.21 -8.82 17.47
C SER A 393 -37.15 -9.08 18.64
N GLU A 394 -36.65 -9.00 19.89
CA GLU A 394 -37.47 -9.11 21.11
C GLU A 394 -38.60 -8.06 21.16
N GLN A 395 -38.36 -6.90 20.56
CA GLN A 395 -39.30 -5.78 20.52
C GLN A 395 -40.18 -5.79 19.25
N ASN A 396 -40.14 -6.86 18.46
CA ASN A 396 -40.84 -7.00 17.17
C ASN A 396 -40.62 -5.81 16.22
N ARG A 397 -39.39 -5.29 16.18
CA ARG A 397 -38.98 -4.20 15.28
C ARG A 397 -38.04 -4.72 14.19
N ILE A 398 -38.16 -4.15 13.01
CA ILE A 398 -37.20 -4.36 11.93
C ILE A 398 -35.86 -3.74 12.35
N PHE A 399 -34.82 -4.58 12.45
CA PHE A 399 -33.46 -4.11 12.69
C PHE A 399 -32.88 -3.51 11.41
N MET A 400 -32.28 -2.34 11.54
CA MET A 400 -31.59 -1.67 10.44
C MET A 400 -30.09 -1.84 10.63
N THR A 401 -29.46 -2.68 9.82
CA THR A 401 -28.01 -2.88 9.87
C THR A 401 -27.28 -1.71 9.26
N HIS A 402 -26.15 -1.35 9.86
CA HIS A 402 -25.26 -0.30 9.38
C HIS A 402 -23.80 -0.79 9.24
N LEU A 403 -23.49 -1.99 9.73
CA LEU A 403 -22.14 -2.52 9.73
C LEU A 403 -21.72 -2.91 8.30
N PRO A 404 -20.59 -2.41 7.78
CA PRO A 404 -20.01 -2.90 6.54
C PRO A 404 -19.48 -4.32 6.74
N ILE A 405 -19.99 -5.26 5.95
CA ILE A 405 -19.51 -6.64 5.93
C ILE A 405 -18.55 -6.80 4.75
N PRO A 406 -17.25 -7.08 4.99
CA PRO A 406 -16.27 -7.28 3.94
C PRO A 406 -16.38 -8.68 3.32
N ILE A 407 -16.06 -8.75 2.03
CA ILE A 407 -15.74 -9.95 1.27
C ILE A 407 -14.34 -9.75 0.68
N ASP A 408 -13.42 -10.69 0.94
CA ASP A 408 -12.01 -10.54 0.58
C ASP A 408 -11.65 -11.48 -0.58
N GLY A 409 -10.96 -10.97 -1.60
CA GLY A 409 -10.41 -11.81 -2.66
C GLY A 409 -9.34 -12.76 -2.12
N SER A 410 -9.40 -14.05 -2.48
CA SER A 410 -8.46 -15.07 -1.97
C SER A 410 -6.99 -14.71 -2.19
N ASN A 411 -6.63 -14.35 -3.42
CA ASN A 411 -5.28 -13.91 -3.78
C ASN A 411 -5.31 -13.13 -5.10
N ASN A 412 -5.75 -11.87 -5.03
CA ASN A 412 -6.22 -11.12 -6.20
C ASN A 412 -5.19 -11.03 -7.35
N GLY A 413 -3.91 -10.74 -7.05
CA GLY A 413 -2.86 -10.71 -8.07
C GLY A 413 -2.70 -12.03 -8.83
N TRP A 414 -2.82 -13.16 -8.12
CA TRP A 414 -2.75 -14.49 -8.72
C TRP A 414 -4.08 -14.91 -9.38
N GLN A 415 -5.23 -14.43 -8.90
CA GLN A 415 -6.53 -14.61 -9.56
C GLN A 415 -6.52 -13.99 -10.96
N HIS A 416 -6.03 -12.75 -11.10
CA HIS A 416 -5.91 -12.11 -12.40
C HIS A 416 -4.91 -12.82 -13.31
N LEU A 417 -3.71 -13.18 -12.82
CA LEU A 417 -2.73 -13.91 -13.62
C LEU A 417 -3.20 -15.31 -14.04
N GLY A 418 -3.92 -16.01 -13.15
CA GLY A 418 -4.55 -17.30 -13.44
C GLY A 418 -5.63 -17.18 -14.51
N ALA A 419 -6.45 -16.13 -14.46
CA ALA A 419 -7.47 -15.85 -15.47
C ALA A 419 -6.85 -15.48 -16.83
N ILE A 420 -5.81 -14.64 -16.87
CA ILE A 420 -5.09 -14.26 -18.09
C ILE A 420 -4.49 -15.49 -18.78
N SER A 421 -3.79 -16.32 -18.01
CA SER A 421 -3.11 -17.51 -18.53
C SER A 421 -4.03 -18.70 -18.78
N LYS A 422 -5.28 -18.64 -18.29
CA LYS A 422 -6.20 -19.77 -18.20
C LYS A 422 -5.56 -20.99 -17.51
N ASP A 423 -4.69 -20.79 -16.53
CA ASP A 423 -4.04 -21.87 -15.81
C ASP A 423 -5.00 -22.51 -14.80
N LEU A 424 -5.39 -23.76 -15.07
CA LEU A 424 -6.33 -24.52 -14.23
C LEU A 424 -5.77 -24.82 -12.85
N GLN A 425 -4.46 -25.08 -12.72
CA GLN A 425 -3.84 -25.38 -11.44
C GLN A 425 -3.80 -24.12 -10.58
N THR A 426 -3.33 -23.00 -11.14
CA THR A 426 -3.41 -21.69 -10.47
C THR A 426 -4.85 -21.39 -10.06
N GLY A 427 -5.81 -21.56 -10.97
CA GLY A 427 -7.22 -21.29 -10.73
C GLY A 427 -7.81 -22.06 -9.55
N ARG A 428 -7.42 -23.33 -9.36
CA ARG A 428 -7.80 -24.13 -8.17
C ARG A 428 -7.26 -23.55 -6.87
N LEU A 429 -6.00 -23.11 -6.88
CA LEU A 429 -5.30 -22.64 -5.68
C LEU A 429 -5.74 -21.24 -5.21
N VAL A 430 -6.40 -20.48 -6.08
CA VAL A 430 -6.79 -19.09 -5.79
C VAL A 430 -8.30 -18.85 -5.92
N GLY A 431 -9.10 -19.92 -5.91
CA GLY A 431 -10.56 -19.84 -5.86
C GLY A 431 -11.21 -19.37 -7.16
N LEU A 432 -10.62 -19.61 -8.33
CA LEU A 432 -11.28 -19.36 -9.62
C LEU A 432 -12.20 -20.51 -10.06
N ILE A 433 -12.13 -21.66 -9.40
CA ILE A 433 -13.05 -22.77 -9.62
C ILE A 433 -13.52 -23.34 -8.27
N PRO A 434 -14.66 -24.06 -8.25
CA PRO A 434 -15.16 -24.66 -7.03
C PRO A 434 -14.17 -25.66 -6.42
N THR A 435 -14.05 -25.62 -5.10
CA THR A 435 -13.29 -26.56 -4.29
C THR A 435 -14.10 -26.85 -3.03
N GLU A 436 -13.97 -28.02 -2.44
CA GLU A 436 -14.68 -28.36 -1.19
C GLU A 436 -14.10 -27.60 0.01
N ILE A 437 -12.80 -27.77 0.26
CA ILE A 437 -12.04 -26.99 1.25
C ILE A 437 -11.03 -26.13 0.50
N GLN A 438 -10.93 -24.85 0.88
CA GLN A 438 -9.98 -23.91 0.29
C GLN A 438 -8.55 -24.45 0.38
N GLN A 439 -7.87 -24.58 -0.76
CA GLN A 439 -6.46 -24.96 -0.78
C GLN A 439 -5.57 -23.75 -0.47
N ASP A 440 -4.55 -23.96 0.36
CA ASP A 440 -3.59 -22.92 0.67
C ASP A 440 -2.43 -22.92 -0.33
N PHE A 441 -2.46 -21.99 -1.29
CA PHE A 441 -1.39 -21.72 -2.25
C PHE A 441 0.01 -21.61 -1.60
N TYR A 442 0.11 -21.01 -0.41
CA TYR A 442 1.38 -20.80 0.28
C TYR A 442 1.93 -22.11 0.85
N VAL A 443 1.07 -23.04 1.22
CA VAL A 443 1.46 -24.40 1.64
C VAL A 443 1.96 -25.20 0.45
N GLN A 444 1.29 -25.14 -0.71
CA GLN A 444 1.75 -25.85 -1.91
C GLN A 444 3.14 -25.38 -2.37
N THR A 445 3.36 -24.06 -2.35
CA THR A 445 4.69 -23.49 -2.66
C THR A 445 5.74 -23.81 -1.60
N ALA A 446 5.37 -23.96 -0.33
CA ALA A 446 6.27 -24.43 0.72
C ALA A 446 6.68 -25.90 0.52
N LYS A 447 5.71 -26.78 0.25
CA LYS A 447 5.97 -28.20 -0.04
C LYS A 447 6.89 -28.37 -1.24
N GLU A 448 6.61 -27.65 -2.32
CA GLU A 448 7.44 -27.72 -3.52
C GLU A 448 8.83 -27.10 -3.30
N LEU A 449 8.96 -26.08 -2.46
CA LEU A 449 10.26 -25.56 -2.06
C LEU A 449 11.11 -26.61 -1.33
N ILE A 450 10.52 -27.35 -0.40
CA ILE A 450 11.22 -28.43 0.33
C ILE A 450 11.67 -29.51 -0.65
N ASN A 451 10.78 -29.91 -1.57
CA ASN A 451 11.08 -30.91 -2.60
C ASN A 451 12.24 -30.49 -3.52
N LEU A 452 12.32 -29.21 -3.89
CA LEU A 452 13.36 -28.67 -4.77
C LEU A 452 14.66 -28.29 -4.05
N ASN A 453 14.72 -28.37 -2.72
CA ASN A 453 15.90 -27.96 -1.98
C ASN A 453 16.98 -29.05 -2.01
N GLU A 454 18.10 -28.77 -2.67
CA GLU A 454 19.22 -29.71 -2.84
C GLU A 454 20.28 -29.60 -1.72
N ASP A 455 20.19 -28.59 -0.85
CA ASP A 455 21.14 -28.34 0.24
C ASP A 455 20.76 -29.17 1.47
N GLU A 456 21.56 -30.19 1.80
CA GLU A 456 21.31 -31.13 2.91
C GLU A 456 21.19 -30.44 4.27
N GLU A 457 22.00 -29.41 4.57
CA GLU A 457 21.93 -28.70 5.84
C GLU A 457 20.62 -27.91 5.94
N LEU A 458 20.26 -27.20 4.88
CA LEU A 458 19.00 -26.47 4.81
C LEU A 458 17.79 -27.40 4.86
N THR A 459 17.85 -28.56 4.20
CA THR A 459 16.77 -29.55 4.25
C THR A 459 16.56 -30.04 5.67
N LEU A 460 17.64 -30.35 6.42
CA LEU A 460 17.52 -30.73 7.83
C LEU A 460 16.89 -29.62 8.69
N LYS A 461 17.23 -28.34 8.43
CA LYS A 461 16.59 -27.20 9.12
C LYS A 461 15.10 -27.13 8.79
N LEU A 462 14.73 -27.23 7.52
CA LEU A 462 13.33 -27.20 7.07
C LEU A 462 12.52 -28.38 7.62
N ASP A 463 13.07 -29.59 7.63
CA ASP A 463 12.42 -30.80 8.16
C ASP A 463 12.14 -30.70 9.68
N SER A 464 12.95 -29.92 10.40
CA SER A 464 12.74 -29.62 11.82
C SER A 464 11.65 -28.57 12.09
N MET A 465 11.21 -27.86 11.04
CA MET A 465 10.20 -26.80 11.16
C MET A 465 8.80 -27.35 10.91
N PRO A 466 7.80 -27.01 11.75
CA PRO A 466 6.40 -27.24 11.43
C PRO A 466 6.03 -26.55 10.10
N MET A 467 5.18 -27.18 9.29
CA MET A 467 4.75 -26.62 8.00
C MET A 467 4.15 -25.21 8.14
N LYS A 468 3.43 -24.94 9.24
CA LYS A 468 2.91 -23.61 9.57
C LYS A 468 4.00 -22.53 9.63
N HIS A 469 5.19 -22.87 10.16
CA HIS A 469 6.32 -21.94 10.25
C HIS A 469 6.98 -21.72 8.89
N ILE A 470 7.15 -22.77 8.10
CA ILE A 470 7.67 -22.67 6.72
C ILE A 470 6.71 -21.83 5.86
N ARG A 471 5.40 -22.13 5.94
CA ARG A 471 4.36 -21.35 5.30
C ARG A 471 4.44 -19.87 5.71
N LYS A 472 4.47 -19.56 7.01
CA LYS A 472 4.40 -18.19 7.53
C LYS A 472 5.68 -17.38 7.29
N GLY A 473 6.84 -17.93 7.63
CA GLY A 473 8.12 -17.21 7.62
C GLY A 473 8.89 -17.31 6.31
N ILE A 474 8.70 -18.37 5.53
CA ILE A 474 9.49 -18.64 4.31
C ILE A 474 8.66 -18.41 3.05
N SER A 475 7.54 -19.11 2.89
CA SER A 475 6.80 -19.13 1.63
C SER A 475 5.87 -17.91 1.43
N LYS A 476 5.01 -17.60 2.40
CA LYS A 476 3.84 -16.71 2.22
C LYS A 476 4.19 -15.35 1.60
N ARG A 477 5.06 -14.56 2.23
CA ARG A 477 5.37 -13.20 1.74
C ARG A 477 6.16 -13.21 0.44
N GLY A 478 7.07 -14.18 0.25
CA GLY A 478 7.77 -14.37 -1.01
C GLY A 478 6.81 -14.67 -2.17
N SER A 479 5.90 -15.62 -1.98
CA SER A 479 4.88 -16.02 -2.95
C SER A 479 3.86 -14.92 -3.24
N MET A 480 3.40 -14.18 -2.22
CA MET A 480 2.53 -13.00 -2.43
C MET A 480 3.23 -11.90 -3.24
N THR A 481 4.47 -11.57 -2.89
CA THR A 481 5.20 -10.49 -3.57
C THR A 481 5.70 -10.88 -4.96
N ARG A 482 5.74 -12.19 -5.28
CA ARG A 482 6.16 -12.68 -6.60
C ARG A 482 5.18 -12.32 -7.71
N ALA A 483 3.86 -12.35 -7.47
CA ALA A 483 2.88 -11.82 -8.42
C ALA A 483 3.16 -10.35 -8.80
N TYR A 484 3.83 -9.63 -7.91
CA TYR A 484 4.28 -8.25 -8.11
C TYR A 484 5.76 -8.14 -8.52
N SER A 485 6.28 -9.17 -9.21
CA SER A 485 7.64 -9.23 -9.78
C SER A 485 8.77 -9.01 -8.78
N ALA A 486 8.54 -9.28 -7.48
CA ALA A 486 9.63 -9.34 -6.52
C ALA A 486 10.68 -10.36 -6.99
N GLY A 487 11.94 -9.93 -7.03
CA GLY A 487 13.08 -10.77 -7.36
C GLY A 487 13.66 -11.44 -6.11
N ALA A 488 14.52 -12.43 -6.31
CA ALA A 488 15.11 -13.25 -5.24
C ALA A 488 15.71 -12.43 -4.10
N GLY A 489 16.43 -11.34 -4.40
CA GLY A 489 17.02 -10.48 -3.37
C GLY A 489 15.99 -9.81 -2.45
N LYS A 490 14.89 -9.29 -3.02
CA LYS A 490 13.83 -8.65 -2.20
C LYS A 490 13.03 -9.71 -1.42
N ILE A 491 12.83 -10.88 -2.01
CA ILE A 491 12.19 -12.02 -1.34
C ILE A 491 13.06 -12.48 -0.16
N ALA A 492 14.37 -12.64 -0.35
CA ALA A 492 15.30 -13.02 0.72
C ALA A 492 15.31 -12.02 1.87
N GLU A 493 15.36 -10.72 1.57
CA GLU A 493 15.29 -9.66 2.58
C GLU A 493 13.98 -9.73 3.38
N ASN A 494 12.83 -9.79 2.70
CA ASN A 494 11.53 -9.90 3.35
C ASN A 494 11.42 -11.18 4.19
N MET A 495 11.88 -12.32 3.65
CA MET A 495 11.90 -13.62 4.32
C MET A 495 12.71 -13.55 5.61
N PHE A 496 13.91 -12.96 5.56
CA PHE A 496 14.73 -12.82 6.76
C PHE A 496 14.10 -11.90 7.81
N PHE A 497 13.41 -10.83 7.39
CA PHE A 497 12.65 -9.99 8.32
C PHE A 497 11.49 -10.74 8.97
N ASP A 498 10.77 -11.57 8.22
CA ASP A 498 9.68 -12.38 8.74
C ASP A 498 10.24 -13.45 9.72
N CYS A 499 11.35 -14.12 9.37
CA CYS A 499 12.08 -15.03 10.26
C CYS A 499 12.62 -14.34 11.54
N LYS A 500 13.02 -13.06 11.46
CA LYS A 500 13.41 -12.28 12.63
C LYS A 500 12.23 -11.91 13.51
N ALA A 501 11.11 -11.53 12.92
CA ALA A 501 9.90 -11.16 13.66
C ALA A 501 9.35 -12.32 14.49
N GLU A 502 9.52 -13.55 13.99
CA GLU A 502 9.06 -14.80 14.63
C GLU A 502 10.19 -15.55 15.37
N ASP A 503 11.36 -14.93 15.52
CA ASP A 503 12.55 -15.51 16.19
C ASP A 503 13.09 -16.83 15.56
N TYR A 504 12.70 -17.16 14.33
CA TYR A 504 13.15 -18.37 13.60
C TYR A 504 14.66 -18.40 13.32
N HIS A 505 15.30 -17.24 13.23
CA HIS A 505 16.76 -17.12 13.17
C HIS A 505 17.47 -17.61 14.45
N ILE A 506 16.75 -17.70 15.57
CA ILE A 506 17.22 -18.25 16.85
C ILE A 506 16.73 -19.70 17.01
N THR A 507 15.43 -19.93 16.78
CA THR A 507 14.80 -21.24 17.02
C THR A 507 15.25 -22.32 16.03
N TYR A 508 15.40 -21.97 14.76
CA TYR A 508 15.69 -22.91 13.66
C TYR A 508 17.01 -22.61 12.95
N ASP A 509 17.77 -21.62 13.44
CA ASP A 509 19.03 -21.17 12.85
C ASP A 509 18.90 -20.79 11.36
N ILE A 510 17.78 -20.16 11.00
CA ILE A 510 17.55 -19.61 9.64
C ILE A 510 18.26 -18.27 9.52
N THR A 511 19.42 -18.28 8.87
CA THR A 511 20.25 -17.09 8.66
C THR A 511 19.84 -16.27 7.43
N GLU A 512 20.40 -15.07 7.29
CA GLU A 512 20.21 -14.23 6.09
C GLU A 512 20.74 -14.90 4.83
N GLU A 513 21.85 -15.65 4.93
CA GLU A 513 22.42 -16.43 3.83
C GLU A 513 21.47 -17.57 3.41
N ASN A 514 20.90 -18.28 4.39
CA ASN A 514 19.89 -19.30 4.14
C ASN A 514 18.69 -18.71 3.38
N CYS A 515 18.19 -17.54 3.80
CA CYS A 515 17.10 -16.85 3.10
C CYS A 515 17.46 -16.50 1.65
N GLY A 516 18.73 -16.17 1.38
CA GLY A 516 19.24 -15.92 0.03
C GLY A 516 19.14 -17.13 -0.92
N SER A 517 19.43 -18.33 -0.41
CA SER A 517 19.27 -19.59 -1.14
C SER A 517 17.80 -19.98 -1.26
N LEU A 518 17.06 -19.99 -0.15
CA LEU A 518 15.64 -20.33 -0.09
C LEU A 518 14.79 -19.44 -1.00
N ALA A 519 15.09 -18.15 -1.12
CA ALA A 519 14.37 -17.27 -2.02
C ALA A 519 14.49 -17.66 -3.51
N LYS A 520 15.63 -18.22 -3.93
CA LYS A 520 15.81 -18.71 -5.30
C LYS A 520 15.03 -20.01 -5.51
N THR A 521 15.08 -20.92 -4.54
CA THR A 521 14.31 -22.17 -4.56
C THR A 521 12.81 -21.89 -4.54
N LEU A 522 12.35 -20.92 -3.73
CA LEU A 522 10.95 -20.50 -3.68
C LEU A 522 10.44 -19.99 -5.03
N ILE A 523 11.23 -19.20 -5.76
CA ILE A 523 10.82 -18.74 -7.09
C ILE A 523 10.63 -19.92 -8.05
N LYS A 524 11.50 -20.93 -8.01
CA LYS A 524 11.35 -22.16 -8.80
C LYS A 524 10.11 -22.96 -8.36
N ALA A 525 9.89 -23.08 -7.05
CA ALA A 525 8.72 -23.75 -6.51
C ALA A 525 7.42 -23.08 -6.97
N ILE A 526 7.37 -21.75 -6.95
CA ILE A 526 6.25 -20.96 -7.47
C ILE A 526 6.04 -21.22 -8.98
N ASP A 527 7.10 -21.36 -9.76
CA ASP A 527 7.02 -21.68 -11.20
C ASP A 527 6.43 -23.05 -11.46
N ASN A 528 6.81 -24.05 -10.66
CA ASN A 528 6.24 -25.39 -10.74
C ASN A 528 4.77 -25.44 -10.29
N VAL A 529 4.41 -24.64 -9.28
CA VAL A 529 3.04 -24.62 -8.72
C VAL A 529 2.08 -23.80 -9.59
N CYS A 530 2.54 -22.70 -10.18
CA CYS A 530 1.73 -21.76 -10.97
C CYS A 530 2.48 -21.28 -12.25
N PRO A 531 2.69 -22.16 -13.25
CA PRO A 531 3.51 -21.85 -14.43
C PRO A 531 2.87 -20.82 -15.38
N GLY A 532 1.54 -20.81 -15.50
CA GLY A 532 0.81 -19.89 -16.39
C GLY A 532 1.02 -18.41 -16.02
N PRO A 533 0.87 -18.02 -14.75
CA PRO A 533 1.23 -16.70 -14.27
C PRO A 533 2.67 -16.28 -14.57
N LEU A 534 3.66 -17.16 -14.38
CA LEU A 534 5.07 -16.78 -14.57
C LEU A 534 5.45 -16.61 -16.04
N SER A 535 4.93 -17.48 -16.91
CA SER A 535 5.06 -17.30 -18.36
C SER A 535 4.37 -16.02 -18.84
N THR A 536 3.22 -15.67 -18.26
CA THR A 536 2.53 -14.39 -18.50
C THR A 536 3.39 -13.19 -18.09
N MET A 537 4.03 -13.24 -16.92
CA MET A 537 4.95 -12.19 -16.47
C MET A 537 6.15 -12.03 -17.41
N ALA A 538 6.72 -13.14 -17.90
CA ALA A 538 7.79 -13.11 -18.89
C ALA A 538 7.33 -12.51 -20.23
N TYR A 539 6.10 -12.81 -20.65
CA TYR A 539 5.52 -12.22 -21.85
C TYR A 539 5.41 -10.69 -21.75
N PHE A 540 4.89 -10.17 -20.62
CA PHE A 540 4.87 -8.73 -20.35
C PHE A 540 6.27 -8.09 -20.44
N GLN A 541 7.28 -8.75 -19.87
CA GLN A 541 8.67 -8.30 -19.91
C GLN A 541 9.23 -8.23 -21.33
N ASN A 542 8.94 -9.24 -22.16
CA ASN A 542 9.43 -9.32 -23.53
C ASN A 542 8.75 -8.26 -24.42
N LEU A 543 7.43 -8.07 -24.30
CA LEU A 543 6.72 -7.00 -25.00
C LEU A 543 7.26 -5.62 -24.61
N THR A 544 7.52 -5.42 -23.32
CA THR A 544 8.09 -4.16 -22.81
C THR A 544 9.50 -3.91 -23.34
N ALA A 545 10.33 -4.96 -23.39
CA ALA A 545 11.67 -4.86 -23.95
C ALA A 545 11.63 -4.49 -25.44
N PHE A 546 10.64 -4.99 -26.18
CA PHE A 546 10.39 -4.59 -27.57
C PHE A 546 9.89 -3.14 -27.67
N GLU A 547 8.90 -2.75 -26.88
CA GLU A 547 8.28 -1.43 -26.98
C GLU A 547 9.27 -0.30 -26.61
N ILE A 548 9.94 -0.43 -25.47
CA ILE A 548 11.00 0.52 -25.07
C ILE A 548 12.21 0.41 -26.00
N GLY A 549 12.45 -0.79 -26.53
CA GLY A 549 13.53 -1.06 -27.47
C GLY A 549 14.90 -1.17 -26.82
N LYS A 550 15.87 -1.58 -27.65
CA LYS A 550 17.27 -1.73 -27.26
C LYS A 550 18.09 -0.66 -27.96
N TYR A 551 18.92 0.03 -27.19
CA TYR A 551 19.84 1.04 -27.68
C TYR A 551 21.28 0.57 -27.48
N GLU A 552 22.12 0.83 -28.48
CA GLU A 552 23.56 0.67 -28.38
C GLU A 552 24.22 2.01 -28.57
N ARG A 553 25.20 2.31 -27.71
CA ARG A 553 26.02 3.49 -27.90
C ARG A 553 27.05 3.17 -28.98
N ARG A 554 27.11 3.98 -30.03
CA ARG A 554 27.99 3.80 -31.20
C ARG A 554 28.87 5.02 -31.41
N GLY A 555 30.12 4.78 -31.80
CA GLY A 555 31.09 5.82 -32.10
C GLY A 555 30.79 6.53 -33.44
N PRO A 556 31.57 7.56 -33.79
CA PRO A 556 31.46 8.25 -35.07
C PRO A 556 31.68 7.34 -36.30
N ASP A 557 32.43 6.27 -36.11
CA ASP A 557 32.69 5.20 -37.09
C ASP A 557 31.52 4.21 -37.22
N GLY A 558 30.48 4.35 -36.39
CA GLY A 558 29.33 3.44 -36.35
C GLY A 558 29.59 2.15 -35.55
N GLU A 559 30.80 1.96 -35.01
CA GLU A 559 31.14 0.79 -34.22
C GLU A 559 30.54 0.87 -32.82
N LYS A 560 30.25 -0.29 -32.24
CA LYS A 560 29.68 -0.36 -30.89
C LYS A 560 30.71 0.11 -29.86
N ALA A 561 30.28 0.96 -28.93
CA ALA A 561 31.08 1.41 -27.81
C ALA A 561 31.67 0.21 -27.05
N GLY A 562 33.00 0.11 -27.08
CA GLY A 562 33.78 -0.97 -26.47
C GLY A 562 34.69 -0.46 -25.35
N LYS A 563 35.83 -1.13 -25.18
CA LYS A 563 36.80 -0.83 -24.10
C LYS A 563 37.29 0.62 -24.11
N GLU A 564 37.51 1.19 -25.29
CA GLU A 564 37.99 2.57 -25.44
C GLU A 564 37.02 3.59 -24.81
N TYR A 565 35.73 3.48 -25.15
CA TYR A 565 34.68 4.30 -24.55
C TYR A 565 34.66 4.17 -23.02
N ASP A 566 34.79 2.96 -22.50
CA ASP A 566 34.82 2.72 -21.05
C ASP A 566 36.04 3.35 -20.38
N THR A 567 37.21 3.30 -21.02
CA THR A 567 38.43 3.97 -20.55
C THR A 567 38.24 5.49 -20.51
N ILE A 568 37.76 6.10 -21.59
CA ILE A 568 37.47 7.54 -21.67
C ILE A 568 36.46 7.94 -20.58
N ARG A 569 35.37 7.18 -20.43
CA ARG A 569 34.33 7.43 -19.42
C ARG A 569 34.86 7.34 -18.00
N THR A 570 35.74 6.38 -17.74
CA THR A 570 36.34 6.17 -16.41
C THR A 570 37.26 7.34 -16.06
N ARG A 571 38.16 7.71 -16.96
CA ARG A 571 39.05 8.87 -16.79
C ARG A 571 38.28 10.18 -16.62
N TYR A 572 37.24 10.40 -17.43
CA TYR A 572 36.35 11.56 -17.29
C TYR A 572 35.72 11.62 -15.89
N ARG A 573 35.24 10.49 -15.36
CA ARG A 573 34.63 10.44 -14.03
C ARG A 573 35.64 10.72 -12.91
N GLU A 574 36.84 10.16 -13.00
CA GLU A 574 37.92 10.38 -12.02
C GLU A 574 38.25 11.87 -11.92
N LEU A 575 38.51 12.52 -13.06
CA LEU A 575 38.76 13.96 -13.12
C LEU A 575 37.54 14.75 -12.64
N TYR A 576 36.33 14.42 -13.11
CA TYR A 576 35.12 15.16 -12.75
C TYR A 576 34.89 15.26 -11.24
N ILE A 577 35.18 14.19 -10.49
CA ILE A 577 34.96 14.11 -9.04
C ILE A 577 36.06 14.82 -8.22
N GLN A 578 37.24 15.05 -8.80
CA GLN A 578 38.35 15.73 -8.14
C GLN A 578 37.96 17.16 -7.72
N GLU A 579 38.21 17.55 -6.46
CA GLU A 579 37.79 18.87 -5.94
C GLU A 579 38.64 20.01 -6.49
N ASP A 580 39.96 19.84 -6.53
CA ASP A 580 40.92 20.82 -7.05
C ASP A 580 41.50 20.33 -8.38
N LYS A 581 41.25 21.07 -9.46
CA LYS A 581 41.73 20.76 -10.82
C LYS A 581 42.71 21.82 -11.30
N THR A 582 43.77 21.42 -12.00
CA THR A 582 44.62 22.34 -12.76
C THR A 582 43.94 22.80 -14.06
N ASP A 583 44.46 23.85 -14.69
CA ASP A 583 43.97 24.29 -16.00
C ASP A 583 44.12 23.17 -17.07
N GLU A 584 45.21 22.40 -17.01
CA GLU A 584 45.44 21.25 -17.90
C GLU A 584 44.42 20.12 -17.67
N GLU A 585 44.03 19.85 -16.42
CA GLU A 585 43.02 18.86 -16.08
C GLU A 585 41.61 19.32 -16.49
N LEU A 586 41.35 20.63 -16.51
CA LEU A 586 40.11 21.21 -17.05
C LEU A 586 40.04 21.04 -18.57
N ASP A 587 41.14 21.28 -19.28
CA ASP A 587 41.23 21.06 -20.73
C ASP A 587 41.08 19.57 -21.08
N GLU A 588 41.73 18.67 -20.32
CA GLU A 588 41.56 17.21 -20.48
C GLU A 588 40.09 16.81 -20.25
N LEU A 589 39.45 17.35 -19.22
CA LEU A 589 38.05 17.07 -18.89
C LEU A 589 37.11 17.48 -20.05
N ASP A 590 37.32 18.65 -20.63
CA ASP A 590 36.52 19.14 -21.77
C ASP A 590 36.75 18.31 -23.03
N GLU A 591 37.97 17.85 -23.28
CA GLU A 591 38.28 17.00 -24.43
C GLU A 591 37.69 15.59 -24.29
N LEU A 592 37.81 14.98 -23.11
CA LEU A 592 37.16 13.71 -22.80
C LEU A 592 35.64 13.81 -22.91
N LYS A 593 35.06 14.95 -22.52
CA LYS A 593 33.64 15.20 -22.68
C LYS A 593 33.23 15.25 -24.15
N LYS A 594 33.97 15.97 -25.00
CA LYS A 594 33.72 15.98 -26.45
C LYS A 594 33.81 14.56 -27.04
N GLN A 595 34.80 13.78 -26.62
CA GLN A 595 34.92 12.39 -27.06
C GLN A 595 33.70 11.57 -26.65
N LEU A 596 33.24 11.67 -25.40
CA LEU A 596 32.03 10.98 -24.93
C LEU A 596 30.75 11.46 -25.64
N ASP A 597 30.66 12.75 -25.95
CA ASP A 597 29.53 13.37 -26.66
C ASP A 597 29.50 12.99 -28.15
N SER A 598 30.64 12.57 -28.71
CA SER A 598 30.72 12.03 -30.09
C SER A 598 30.04 10.66 -30.25
N TYR A 599 29.80 9.95 -29.15
CA TYR A 599 29.09 8.68 -29.17
C TYR A 599 27.58 8.89 -29.10
N ALA A 600 26.85 8.38 -30.09
CA ALA A 600 25.39 8.46 -30.15
C ALA A 600 24.75 7.18 -29.63
N SER A 601 23.62 7.29 -28.92
CA SER A 601 22.75 6.14 -28.63
C SER A 601 21.88 5.86 -29.84
N VAL A 602 22.08 4.71 -30.49
CA VAL A 602 21.35 4.29 -31.69
C VAL A 602 20.41 3.15 -31.32
N LYS A 603 19.15 3.23 -31.75
CA LYS A 603 18.17 2.15 -31.58
C LYS A 603 18.53 0.98 -32.51
N VAL A 604 18.68 -0.21 -31.95
CA VAL A 604 19.04 -1.43 -32.70
C VAL A 604 17.90 -2.45 -32.80
N TYR A 605 16.89 -2.35 -31.93
CA TYR A 605 15.75 -3.26 -31.90
C TYR A 605 14.56 -2.58 -31.20
N GLY A 606 13.35 -2.90 -31.63
CA GLY A 606 12.11 -2.44 -31.00
C GLY A 606 11.62 -1.05 -31.43
N ASN A 607 10.56 -0.58 -30.77
CA ASN A 607 9.87 0.65 -31.14
C ASN A 607 10.58 1.91 -30.65
N GLY A 608 11.29 1.84 -29.52
CA GLY A 608 12.05 2.97 -29.00
C GLY A 608 11.17 4.00 -28.29
N SER A 609 10.08 3.54 -27.68
CA SER A 609 9.26 4.41 -26.83
C SER A 609 10.01 4.72 -25.54
N ASP A 610 9.82 5.93 -25.01
CA ASP A 610 10.39 6.31 -23.72
C ASP A 610 9.47 5.95 -22.53
N THR A 611 8.20 5.61 -22.81
CA THR A 611 7.17 5.31 -21.82
C THR A 611 6.25 4.18 -22.30
N LEU A 612 5.48 3.60 -21.36
CA LEU A 612 4.39 2.68 -21.69
C LEU A 612 3.05 3.31 -21.32
N SER A 613 2.01 3.01 -22.08
CA SER A 613 0.65 3.39 -21.70
C SER A 613 -0.35 2.33 -22.16
N TRP A 614 -1.38 2.12 -21.35
CA TRP A 614 -2.50 1.25 -21.71
C TRP A 614 -3.81 1.80 -21.14
N VAL A 615 -4.94 1.34 -21.66
CA VAL A 615 -6.26 1.66 -21.12
C VAL A 615 -6.80 0.44 -20.39
N THR A 616 -7.36 0.62 -19.19
CA THR A 616 -8.00 -0.45 -18.44
C THR A 616 -9.43 -0.69 -18.92
N PRO A 617 -10.04 -1.85 -18.64
CA PRO A 617 -11.46 -2.09 -18.94
C PRO A 617 -12.42 -1.03 -18.35
N SER A 618 -12.07 -0.42 -17.21
CA SER A 618 -12.81 0.69 -16.58
C SER A 618 -12.61 2.04 -17.25
N GLY A 619 -11.84 2.10 -18.34
CA GLY A 619 -11.56 3.31 -19.12
C GLY A 619 -10.46 4.22 -18.56
N PHE A 620 -9.68 3.74 -17.58
CA PHE A 620 -8.57 4.52 -17.03
C PHE A 620 -7.34 4.37 -17.92
N LYS A 621 -6.73 5.50 -18.32
CA LYS A 621 -5.48 5.51 -19.06
C LYS A 621 -4.30 5.49 -18.10
N VAL A 622 -3.60 4.36 -18.03
CA VAL A 622 -2.35 4.25 -17.29
C VAL A 622 -1.21 4.83 -18.13
N GLN A 623 -0.41 5.70 -17.51
CA GLN A 623 0.86 6.15 -18.05
C GLN A 623 1.96 5.66 -17.12
N TYR A 624 2.79 4.75 -17.62
CA TYR A 624 3.89 4.18 -16.86
C TYR A 624 5.21 4.75 -17.36
N GLU A 625 5.90 5.43 -16.45
CA GLU A 625 7.22 6.00 -16.66
C GLU A 625 8.22 5.39 -15.69
N ASN A 626 9.42 5.05 -16.18
CA ASN A 626 10.50 4.58 -15.34
C ASN A 626 11.85 5.08 -15.89
N TRP A 627 12.48 5.98 -15.13
CA TRP A 627 13.66 6.69 -15.56
C TRP A 627 14.89 6.22 -14.79
N ILE A 628 16.05 6.15 -15.45
CA ILE A 628 17.32 5.99 -14.74
C ILE A 628 17.47 7.18 -13.78
N MET A 629 17.54 6.87 -12.49
CA MET A 629 17.68 7.86 -11.44
C MET A 629 19.16 8.21 -11.20
N ARG A 630 19.45 9.49 -10.99
CA ARG A 630 20.78 9.99 -10.62
C ARG A 630 20.72 10.64 -9.25
N SER A 631 21.66 10.26 -8.40
CA SER A 631 21.82 10.86 -7.08
C SER A 631 22.28 12.32 -7.22
N SER A 632 21.43 13.25 -6.79
CA SER A 632 21.77 14.65 -6.58
C SER A 632 21.92 14.90 -5.08
N LYS A 633 22.98 15.62 -4.70
CA LYS A 633 23.33 15.87 -3.29
C LYS A 633 23.20 17.35 -2.99
N THR A 634 22.58 17.69 -1.86
CA THR A 634 22.59 19.05 -1.32
C THR A 634 22.79 19.01 0.19
N ARG A 635 23.17 20.15 0.78
CA ARG A 635 23.23 20.32 2.23
C ARG A 635 22.11 21.25 2.70
N GLY A 636 21.42 20.77 3.73
CA GLY A 636 20.44 21.50 4.54
C GLY A 636 21.03 21.81 5.92
N SER A 637 20.33 22.64 6.69
CA SER A 637 20.71 22.98 8.06
C SER A 637 19.50 22.80 8.97
N ILE A 638 19.62 21.89 9.92
CA ILE A 638 18.60 21.61 10.94
C ILE A 638 19.26 21.66 12.30
N ASP A 639 18.79 22.55 13.16
CA ASP A 639 19.23 22.68 14.56
C ASP A 639 20.75 22.92 14.67
N GLY A 640 21.25 23.80 13.79
CA GLY A 640 22.68 24.12 13.67
C GLY A 640 23.54 23.01 13.05
N ARG A 641 22.99 21.83 12.76
CA ARG A 641 23.70 20.70 12.14
C ARG A 641 23.56 20.72 10.62
N GLN A 642 24.66 20.46 9.93
CA GLN A 642 24.66 20.28 8.48
C GLN A 642 24.15 18.88 8.14
N ILE A 643 23.01 18.81 7.45
CA ILE A 643 22.39 17.56 7.04
C ILE A 643 22.61 17.36 5.54
N LYS A 644 23.12 16.19 5.16
CA LYS A 644 23.30 15.81 3.76
C LYS A 644 22.00 15.19 3.25
N HIS A 645 21.42 15.82 2.25
CA HIS A 645 20.26 15.30 1.54
C HIS A 645 20.71 14.68 0.23
N VAL A 646 20.15 13.51 -0.06
CA VAL A 646 20.32 12.80 -1.32
C VAL A 646 18.93 12.65 -1.93
N ALA A 647 18.73 13.26 -3.10
CA ALA A 647 17.54 13.06 -3.90
C ALA A 647 17.88 12.25 -5.14
N GLN A 648 16.96 11.39 -5.55
CA GLN A 648 17.03 10.69 -6.81
C GLN A 648 16.32 11.56 -7.86
N VAL A 649 17.06 12.04 -8.87
CA VAL A 649 16.53 12.89 -9.94
C VAL A 649 16.48 12.07 -11.24
N PRO A 650 15.34 12.06 -11.96
CA PRO A 650 15.24 11.30 -13.21
C PRO A 650 16.15 11.89 -14.28
N SER A 651 16.90 11.03 -14.97
CA SER A 651 17.77 11.44 -16.08
C SER A 651 17.04 11.60 -17.41
N LYS A 652 15.74 11.29 -17.47
CA LYS A 652 14.93 11.16 -18.68
C LYS A 652 15.44 10.12 -19.69
N ILE A 653 16.29 9.20 -19.24
CA ILE A 653 16.69 8.02 -19.99
C ILE A 653 15.85 6.85 -19.44
N PRO A 654 15.09 6.13 -20.28
CA PRO A 654 14.29 4.99 -19.85
C PRO A 654 15.15 3.93 -19.14
N ASP A 655 14.72 3.48 -17.96
CA ASP A 655 15.32 2.30 -17.31
C ASP A 655 14.61 1.04 -17.83
N ILE A 656 15.11 0.47 -18.91
CA ILE A 656 14.54 -0.73 -19.55
C ILE A 656 14.36 -1.87 -18.54
N ARG A 657 15.35 -2.10 -17.67
CA ARG A 657 15.26 -3.17 -16.65
C ARG A 657 14.20 -2.84 -15.62
N GLY A 658 14.11 -1.58 -15.21
CA GLY A 658 13.06 -1.08 -14.34
C GLY A 658 11.67 -1.28 -14.95
N PHE A 659 11.49 -0.92 -16.23
CA PHE A 659 10.25 -1.12 -16.98
C PHE A 659 9.84 -2.59 -17.02
N MET A 660 10.75 -3.49 -17.42
CA MET A 660 10.50 -4.93 -17.45
C MET A 660 10.10 -5.47 -16.07
N ARG A 661 10.75 -5.02 -14.99
CA ARG A 661 10.40 -5.45 -13.63
C ARG A 661 9.05 -4.91 -13.15
N GLY A 662 8.64 -3.73 -13.61
CA GLY A 662 7.45 -3.04 -13.10
C GLY A 662 6.20 -3.18 -13.97
N VAL A 663 6.32 -3.60 -15.24
CA VAL A 663 5.18 -3.67 -16.17
C VAL A 663 4.11 -4.64 -15.70
N SER A 664 4.44 -5.91 -15.43
CA SER A 664 3.45 -6.92 -15.05
C SER A 664 2.72 -6.57 -13.75
N PRO A 665 3.41 -6.15 -12.67
CA PRO A 665 2.74 -5.71 -11.44
C PRO A 665 1.84 -4.50 -11.65
N ASN A 666 2.29 -3.51 -12.43
CA ASN A 666 1.50 -2.31 -12.68
C ASN A 666 0.28 -2.60 -13.55
N PHE A 667 0.42 -3.49 -14.53
CA PHE A 667 -0.69 -3.95 -15.37
C PHE A 667 -1.72 -4.70 -14.53
N VAL A 668 -1.30 -5.70 -13.74
CA VAL A 668 -2.20 -6.48 -12.87
C VAL A 668 -2.88 -5.59 -11.83
N HIS A 669 -2.15 -4.68 -11.16
CA HIS A 669 -2.76 -3.72 -10.23
C HIS A 669 -3.79 -2.81 -10.91
N SER A 670 -3.58 -2.46 -12.18
CA SER A 670 -4.56 -1.66 -12.94
C SER A 670 -5.79 -2.46 -13.34
N LEU A 671 -5.67 -3.78 -13.53
CA LEU A 671 -6.80 -4.67 -13.76
C LEU A 671 -7.61 -4.90 -12.47
N ASP A 672 -6.93 -5.06 -11.34
CA ASP A 672 -7.54 -5.11 -9.99
C ASP A 672 -8.35 -3.83 -9.71
N ALA A 673 -7.71 -2.67 -9.86
CA ALA A 673 -8.40 -1.38 -9.74
C ALA A 673 -9.57 -1.25 -10.73
N SER A 674 -9.44 -1.81 -11.93
CA SER A 674 -10.50 -1.82 -12.93
C SER A 674 -11.67 -2.71 -12.54
N HIS A 675 -11.41 -3.89 -11.96
CA HIS A 675 -12.44 -4.81 -11.47
C HIS A 675 -13.26 -4.14 -10.36
N MET A 676 -12.59 -3.59 -9.34
CA MET A 676 -13.25 -2.82 -8.29
C MET A 676 -14.05 -1.65 -8.86
N ALA A 677 -13.48 -0.87 -9.79
CA ALA A 677 -14.17 0.26 -10.40
C ALA A 677 -15.43 -0.16 -11.16
N LEU A 678 -15.39 -1.25 -11.93
CA LEU A 678 -16.54 -1.75 -12.67
C LEU A 678 -17.64 -2.29 -11.72
N VAL A 679 -17.25 -2.99 -10.65
CA VAL A 679 -18.19 -3.44 -9.61
C VAL A 679 -18.89 -2.24 -8.96
N ILE A 680 -18.13 -1.21 -8.52
CA ILE A 680 -18.73 0.00 -7.93
C ILE A 680 -19.60 0.73 -8.95
N ASP A 681 -19.21 0.77 -10.23
CA ASP A 681 -19.99 1.43 -11.28
C ASP A 681 -21.35 0.76 -11.52
N GLU A 682 -21.41 -0.57 -11.48
CA GLU A 682 -22.66 -1.33 -11.56
C GLU A 682 -23.43 -1.39 -10.22
N TRP A 683 -22.77 -1.14 -9.08
CA TRP A 683 -23.38 -1.19 -7.75
C TRP A 683 -24.18 0.06 -7.39
N SER A 684 -25.39 -0.10 -6.82
CA SER A 684 -26.29 1.02 -6.49
C SER A 684 -26.36 1.37 -5.00
N GLU A 685 -25.77 0.57 -4.13
CA GLU A 685 -25.88 0.73 -2.67
C GLU A 685 -24.61 1.30 -2.05
N ASP A 686 -24.60 1.44 -0.72
CA ASP A 686 -23.40 1.90 -0.02
C ASP A 686 -22.28 0.86 -0.17
N PHE A 687 -21.06 1.36 -0.38
CA PHE A 687 -19.89 0.56 -0.69
C PHE A 687 -18.68 1.06 0.09
N GLY A 688 -17.98 0.12 0.73
CA GLY A 688 -16.66 0.31 1.31
C GLY A 688 -15.63 -0.50 0.52
N ALA A 689 -14.41 0.04 0.36
CA ALA A 689 -13.37 -0.61 -0.43
C ALA A 689 -12.02 -0.57 0.28
N VAL A 690 -11.38 -1.73 0.45
CA VAL A 690 -9.97 -1.85 0.82
C VAL A 690 -9.24 -2.61 -0.26
N HIS A 691 -9.04 -1.95 -1.41
CA HIS A 691 -8.42 -2.54 -2.60
C HIS A 691 -9.16 -3.79 -3.06
N ASP A 692 -8.64 -4.97 -2.74
CA ASP A 692 -9.15 -6.30 -3.08
C ASP A 692 -10.20 -6.84 -2.08
N SER A 693 -10.65 -5.98 -1.15
CA SER A 693 -11.72 -6.23 -0.19
C SER A 693 -12.89 -5.30 -0.45
N PHE A 694 -14.09 -5.85 -0.65
CA PHE A 694 -15.30 -5.08 -0.93
C PHE A 694 -16.26 -5.21 0.24
N SER A 695 -16.95 -4.13 0.63
CA SER A 695 -17.88 -4.16 1.75
C SER A 695 -19.22 -3.53 1.42
N THR A 696 -20.29 -4.14 1.89
CA THR A 696 -21.65 -3.60 1.80
C THR A 696 -22.46 -3.99 3.04
N HIS A 697 -23.74 -3.63 3.10
CA HIS A 697 -24.63 -4.06 4.19
C HIS A 697 -24.79 -5.58 4.18
N ALA A 698 -24.93 -6.19 5.36
CA ALA A 698 -25.03 -7.64 5.49
C ALA A 698 -26.10 -8.27 4.58
N CYS A 699 -27.25 -7.59 4.40
CA CYS A 699 -28.37 -8.05 3.57
C CYS A 699 -28.14 -7.98 2.04
N ASP A 700 -27.03 -7.41 1.59
CA ASP A 700 -26.71 -7.27 0.16
C ASP A 700 -25.43 -8.01 -0.26
N VAL A 701 -24.78 -8.74 0.66
CA VAL A 701 -23.49 -9.41 0.38
C VAL A 701 -23.61 -10.41 -0.77
N ASP A 702 -24.66 -11.23 -0.83
CA ASP A 702 -24.85 -12.19 -1.95
C ASP A 702 -24.98 -11.50 -3.30
N LYS A 703 -25.68 -10.36 -3.34
CA LYS A 703 -25.83 -9.56 -4.57
C LYS A 703 -24.49 -8.96 -4.98
N LEU A 704 -23.71 -8.48 -4.01
CA LEU A 704 -22.39 -7.94 -4.27
C LEU A 704 -21.43 -9.03 -4.76
N LEU A 705 -21.44 -10.23 -4.15
CA LEU A 705 -20.64 -11.38 -4.59
C LEU A 705 -20.99 -11.79 -6.01
N SER A 706 -22.29 -11.93 -6.31
CA SER A 706 -22.78 -12.29 -7.65
C SER A 706 -22.33 -11.26 -8.69
N LEU A 707 -22.43 -9.97 -8.39
CA LEU A 707 -21.94 -8.91 -9.25
C LEU A 707 -20.41 -8.96 -9.42
N THR A 708 -19.68 -9.16 -8.32
CA THR A 708 -18.22 -9.23 -8.29
C THR A 708 -17.70 -10.35 -9.18
N LYS A 709 -18.29 -11.55 -9.10
CA LYS A 709 -18.02 -12.69 -9.98
C LYS A 709 -18.35 -12.37 -11.44
N SER A 710 -19.55 -11.87 -11.71
CA SER A 710 -20.02 -11.51 -13.05
C SER A 710 -19.10 -10.50 -13.75
N VAL A 711 -18.68 -9.44 -13.06
CA VAL A 711 -17.76 -8.45 -13.62
C VAL A 711 -16.39 -9.07 -13.91
N PHE A 712 -15.85 -9.90 -13.01
CA PHE A 712 -14.57 -10.56 -13.23
C PHE A 712 -14.65 -11.51 -14.44
N ILE A 713 -15.71 -12.30 -14.55
CA ILE A 713 -15.96 -13.18 -15.69
C ILE A 713 -15.99 -12.36 -16.98
N LYS A 714 -16.79 -11.28 -17.03
CA LYS A 714 -16.87 -10.39 -18.22
C LYS A 714 -15.52 -9.81 -18.63
N MET A 715 -14.61 -9.55 -17.69
CA MET A 715 -13.28 -9.03 -18.00
C MET A 715 -12.38 -10.07 -18.69
N TYR A 716 -12.54 -11.35 -18.37
CA TYR A 716 -11.62 -12.42 -18.80
C TYR A 716 -12.24 -13.48 -19.72
N ASP A 717 -13.55 -13.43 -19.94
CA ASP A 717 -14.30 -14.32 -20.85
C ASP A 717 -14.05 -13.94 -22.31
N VAL A 718 -12.80 -14.09 -22.72
CA VAL A 718 -12.30 -13.90 -24.08
C VAL A 718 -11.48 -15.11 -24.47
N ASP A 719 -11.41 -15.41 -25.77
CA ASP A 719 -10.66 -16.58 -26.26
C ASP A 719 -9.19 -16.54 -25.84
N ASN A 720 -8.54 -15.38 -26.02
CA ASN A 720 -7.13 -15.17 -25.70
C ASN A 720 -6.86 -13.74 -25.21
N PHE A 721 -6.65 -13.58 -23.90
CA PHE A 721 -6.37 -12.28 -23.28
C PHE A 721 -4.97 -11.73 -23.63
N TYR A 722 -4.03 -12.56 -24.10
CA TYR A 722 -2.71 -12.07 -24.56
C TYR A 722 -2.81 -11.15 -25.78
N ASN A 723 -3.85 -11.29 -26.61
CA ASN A 723 -4.11 -10.37 -27.71
C ASN A 723 -4.39 -8.96 -27.18
N TYR A 724 -5.25 -8.85 -26.17
CA TYR A 724 -5.51 -7.57 -25.50
C TYR A 724 -4.22 -6.97 -24.92
N ILE A 725 -3.42 -7.77 -24.20
CA ILE A 725 -2.15 -7.30 -23.62
C ILE A 725 -1.21 -6.75 -24.70
N LYS A 726 -1.04 -7.49 -25.80
CA LYS A 726 -0.20 -7.09 -26.92
C LYS A 726 -0.67 -5.78 -27.54
N ASP A 727 -1.97 -5.67 -27.81
CA ASP A 727 -2.57 -4.49 -28.44
C ASP A 727 -2.50 -3.26 -27.53
N GLN A 728 -2.52 -3.45 -26.20
CA GLN A 728 -2.37 -2.38 -25.24
C GLN A 728 -0.93 -1.94 -25.02
N LEU A 729 0.04 -2.84 -25.06
CA LEU A 729 1.44 -2.53 -24.69
C LEU A 729 2.34 -2.21 -25.88
N VAL A 730 1.99 -2.62 -27.09
CA VAL A 730 2.82 -2.43 -28.28
C VAL A 730 2.16 -1.45 -29.24
N THR A 731 2.79 -0.31 -29.47
CA THR A 731 2.23 0.76 -30.33
C THR A 731 2.33 0.42 -31.81
N ASN A 732 3.38 -0.29 -32.22
CA ASN A 732 3.59 -0.77 -33.56
C ASN A 732 4.02 -2.23 -33.55
N GLN A 733 3.21 -3.11 -34.15
CA GLN A 733 3.46 -4.56 -34.18
C GLN A 733 4.27 -5.00 -35.41
N LEU A 734 4.70 -4.07 -36.27
CA LEU A 734 5.68 -4.35 -37.34
C LEU A 734 6.97 -4.89 -36.70
N ASP A 735 7.44 -6.04 -37.19
CA ASP A 735 8.65 -6.74 -36.72
C ASP A 735 8.61 -7.20 -35.25
N LEU A 736 7.42 -7.33 -34.64
CA LEU A 736 7.27 -7.91 -33.31
C LEU A 736 7.57 -9.41 -33.34
N ASP A 737 8.71 -9.81 -32.77
CA ASP A 737 9.15 -11.20 -32.62
C ASP A 737 9.08 -11.65 -31.15
N VAL A 738 7.88 -11.55 -30.56
CA VAL A 738 7.62 -12.00 -29.19
C VAL A 738 6.51 -13.04 -29.21
N GLU A 739 6.86 -14.29 -28.93
CA GLU A 739 5.92 -15.40 -28.87
C GLU A 739 4.98 -15.28 -27.66
N GLN A 740 3.71 -15.60 -27.87
CA GLN A 740 2.72 -15.67 -26.78
C GLN A 740 2.90 -16.96 -25.97
N PRO A 741 2.68 -16.92 -24.65
CA PRO A 741 2.61 -18.14 -23.85
C PRO A 741 1.49 -19.07 -24.31
N THR A 742 1.65 -20.37 -24.05
CA THR A 742 0.57 -21.34 -24.26
C THR A 742 -0.55 -21.09 -23.25
N LEU A 743 -1.79 -20.95 -23.73
CA LEU A 743 -2.97 -20.84 -22.88
C LEU A 743 -3.25 -22.18 -22.19
N GLY A 744 -3.65 -22.12 -20.92
CA GLY A 744 -4.16 -23.26 -20.20
C GLY A 744 -5.63 -23.58 -20.52
N THR A 745 -6.24 -24.42 -19.68
CA THR A 745 -7.57 -24.99 -19.88
C THR A 745 -8.63 -24.54 -18.87
N LEU A 746 -8.32 -23.53 -18.05
CA LEU A 746 -9.26 -22.94 -17.09
C LEU A 746 -10.49 -22.37 -17.84
N ASN A 747 -11.68 -22.81 -17.43
CA ASN A 747 -12.93 -22.21 -17.84
C ASN A 747 -13.30 -21.08 -16.87
N ILE A 748 -13.27 -19.84 -17.35
CA ILE A 748 -13.57 -18.64 -16.55
C ILE A 748 -15.01 -18.65 -16.00
N GLN A 749 -15.94 -19.29 -16.71
CA GLN A 749 -17.34 -19.41 -16.25
C GLN A 749 -17.47 -20.21 -14.95
N GLY A 750 -16.48 -21.06 -14.62
CA GLY A 750 -16.47 -21.82 -13.36
C GLY A 750 -16.40 -20.95 -12.10
N ILE A 751 -16.06 -19.65 -12.23
CA ILE A 751 -16.05 -18.69 -11.12
C ILE A 751 -17.46 -18.49 -10.53
N GLU A 752 -18.52 -18.62 -11.33
CA GLU A 752 -19.90 -18.44 -10.87
C GLU A 752 -20.22 -19.36 -9.67
N GLU A 753 -19.78 -20.61 -9.77
CA GLU A 753 -19.95 -21.66 -8.76
C GLU A 753 -18.84 -21.66 -7.70
N SER A 754 -17.80 -20.82 -7.83
CA SER A 754 -16.68 -20.81 -6.89
C SER A 754 -17.03 -20.09 -5.59
N GLU A 755 -17.14 -20.83 -4.50
CA GLU A 755 -17.45 -20.28 -3.17
C GLU A 755 -16.32 -19.40 -2.65
N TYR A 756 -15.06 -19.83 -2.82
CA TYR A 756 -13.87 -19.16 -2.28
C TYR A 756 -13.25 -18.11 -3.19
N PHE A 757 -13.97 -17.62 -4.21
CA PHE A 757 -13.47 -16.54 -5.06
C PHE A 757 -13.25 -15.27 -4.24
N PHE A 758 -14.30 -14.83 -3.55
CA PHE A 758 -14.35 -13.77 -2.55
C PHE A 758 -15.19 -14.29 -1.37
N THR A 759 -14.67 -14.26 -0.14
CA THR A 759 -15.38 -14.74 1.07
C THR A 759 -15.08 -13.92 2.30
#